data_AF-A0A8X6ME80-F1
#
_entry.id   AF-A0A8X6ME80-F1
#
_cell.length_a   1.000
_cell.length_b   1.000
_cell.length_c   1.000
_cell.angle_alpha   90.00
_cell.angle_beta   90.00
_cell.angle_gamma   90.00
#
_symmetry.space_group_name_H-M   'P 1'
#
loop_
_entity.id
_entity.type
_entity.pdbx_description
1 polymer ?
#
loop_
_entity_poly.entity_id
_entity_poly.type
_entity_poly.pdbx_seq_one_letter_code
_entity_poly.pdbx_strand_id
1 'polypeptide(L)'
;MTAWYRKAGLIGSNTQDAIFAYVWHGKDAYVYCVAWNQTDARKIASGGGDGTCMVHQTDGKLIQTFKHPSTVYGCDWNPNNENIIATACEDSLIRIFYTGSGTDQPLKILSGHDGKVFRVKWSPLKDGILCSTSDDCSVRVWHYAQGIAVRVLEGHASYTRGLLWCPELPNIVISGSWDSTIRVWDISDGACLDVIEDHGADVYGLACHAQRPFIFASTSRDSTVRFWSMLPLVSSLYLKILVSRPLSDIFSPSGNQGTEDFAEVFGLYGSLSKLLKDKLSKAKENYNFNEWKAISALFCPPSGRTNLWELLLVLKDKEVDYSHYKNGITHKKHLVKLTTAKALEKELANVTFFGSGVNSSGRRENMQKAAEYHLLTGNLKKYCELKVQLGEWLEAIALAPGVSLNFWKELTSRWLVKAKEENNDLMAPFLIATNKADELIKNYVKQNFLEKAHIVSIAMSEGLMPASTSSETSSKPDSVQENLNFEKLIYDNIKHLAERHMVRGSPVKAACWYLSDSNMQGALYCLLRGNELELAVSVCMSTGIKSPSLKMALIYLAWRCVGNQEWDIAMELLDLCPDTEGEKIAICINCELSTTERNYLHEKAGIPSIEECAKIAEDKLQDEENVLKLVQFYLLANECKKGLDIGLKFVKETLSEPKWNLESIWQLLRLMSCVSSHLLQDISFDRHRFELQVYCAYIGAFIAIRQGFYPIVVPLFSAAMSLIRRVHNPDLSITEEQISSEMHAWVKSKDANYIDSDCSFFKEIMIKALEDPPFGDVGVTVVSGSNLPRHSDHHRCFLRGTAIRGPVYFLDDLKSTVSLNDALMWAKVNRFSPLKTGAVINPF
;
A
#
# COMPACT_ATOMS: atom_id res chain seq x y z
N MET A 1 -20.02 7.58 -30.90
CA MET A 1 -19.70 7.84 -29.48
C MET A 1 -20.38 6.85 -28.53
N THR A 2 -21.70 6.64 -28.61
CA THR A 2 -22.45 5.59 -27.87
C THR A 2 -21.88 4.18 -28.04
N ALA A 3 -21.43 3.82 -29.25
CA ALA A 3 -20.71 2.56 -29.48
C ALA A 3 -19.37 2.48 -28.73
N TRP A 4 -18.68 3.62 -28.55
CA TRP A 4 -17.43 3.70 -27.79
C TRP A 4 -17.68 3.57 -26.28
N TYR A 5 -18.72 4.24 -25.75
CA TYR A 5 -19.14 4.11 -24.34
C TYR A 5 -19.63 2.69 -23.99
N ARG A 6 -20.35 2.01 -24.89
CA ARG A 6 -20.71 0.58 -24.73
C ARG A 6 -19.47 -0.32 -24.75
N LYS A 7 -18.52 -0.05 -25.66
CA LYS A 7 -17.27 -0.82 -25.77
C LYS A 7 -16.34 -0.59 -24.56
N ALA A 8 -16.43 0.56 -23.92
CA ALA A 8 -15.73 0.91 -22.69
C ALA A 8 -16.44 0.43 -21.41
N GLY A 9 -17.61 -0.22 -21.51
CA GLY A 9 -18.34 -0.76 -20.35
C GLY A 9 -18.97 0.29 -19.43
N LEU A 10 -19.03 1.55 -19.86
CA LEU A 10 -19.56 2.67 -19.07
C LEU A 10 -21.09 2.72 -19.03
N ILE A 11 -21.76 1.88 -19.82
CA ILE A 11 -23.21 1.76 -19.90
C ILE A 11 -23.56 0.26 -19.99
N GLY A 12 -24.49 -0.20 -19.15
CA GLY A 12 -24.98 -1.58 -19.18
C GLY A 12 -25.72 -1.91 -20.49
N SER A 13 -25.74 -3.18 -20.87
CA SER A 13 -26.31 -3.66 -22.14
C SER A 13 -27.81 -3.38 -22.35
N ASN A 14 -28.53 -2.95 -21.29
CA ASN A 14 -29.99 -2.86 -21.27
C ASN A 14 -30.57 -1.45 -21.09
N THR A 15 -29.80 -0.36 -21.12
CA THR A 15 -30.38 0.99 -20.99
C THR A 15 -30.73 1.54 -22.38
N GLN A 16 -32.00 1.38 -22.79
CA GLN A 16 -32.54 2.00 -24.01
C GLN A 16 -32.77 3.51 -23.88
N ASP A 17 -32.76 4.08 -22.67
CA ASP A 17 -33.04 5.50 -22.44
C ASP A 17 -31.84 6.25 -21.85
N ALA A 18 -30.81 6.48 -22.66
CA ALA A 18 -29.87 7.57 -22.38
C ALA A 18 -30.49 8.86 -22.93
N ILE A 19 -31.13 9.65 -22.07
CA ILE A 19 -31.61 10.99 -22.42
C ILE A 19 -30.38 11.87 -22.63
N PHE A 20 -30.11 12.25 -23.88
CA PHE A 20 -29.04 13.18 -24.22
C PHE A 20 -29.58 14.61 -24.18
N ALA A 21 -29.21 15.34 -23.13
CA ALA A 21 -29.41 16.77 -23.03
C ALA A 21 -28.16 17.51 -23.50
N TYR A 22 -28.31 18.49 -24.39
CA TYR A 22 -27.21 19.31 -24.91
C TYR A 22 -27.29 20.73 -24.36
N VAL A 23 -26.16 21.23 -23.87
CA VAL A 23 -26.00 22.60 -23.38
C VAL A 23 -25.09 23.34 -24.35
N TRP A 24 -25.53 24.50 -24.83
CA TRP A 24 -24.81 25.30 -25.80
C TRP A 24 -24.48 26.67 -25.19
N HIS A 25 -23.18 26.99 -25.15
CA HIS A 25 -22.74 28.38 -25.11
C HIS A 25 -22.83 28.98 -26.53
N GLY A 26 -22.62 30.29 -26.68
CA GLY A 26 -22.69 30.98 -27.98
C GLY A 26 -21.88 30.28 -29.10
N LYS A 27 -22.23 30.53 -30.37
CA LYS A 27 -21.51 29.96 -31.53
C LYS A 27 -20.01 30.21 -31.38
N ASP A 28 -19.22 29.14 -31.45
CA ASP A 28 -17.75 29.12 -31.34
C ASP A 28 -17.16 29.50 -29.96
N ALA A 29 -17.96 29.50 -28.89
CA ALA A 29 -17.47 29.74 -27.53
C ALA A 29 -16.92 28.47 -26.85
N TYR A 30 -15.74 28.58 -26.22
CA TYR A 30 -15.18 27.51 -25.40
C TYR A 30 -15.85 27.42 -24.04
N VAL A 31 -16.04 26.21 -23.52
CA VAL A 31 -16.47 25.97 -22.12
C VAL A 31 -15.23 25.64 -21.29
N TYR A 32 -14.94 26.46 -20.28
CA TYR A 32 -13.72 26.33 -19.47
C TYR A 32 -13.94 25.56 -18.15
N CYS A 33 -15.16 25.60 -17.62
CA CYS A 33 -15.49 24.94 -16.37
C CYS A 33 -16.94 24.46 -16.34
N VAL A 34 -17.16 23.42 -15.55
CA VAL A 34 -18.48 22.89 -15.23
C VAL A 34 -18.51 22.54 -13.75
N ALA A 35 -19.60 22.86 -13.06
CA ALA A 35 -19.79 22.54 -11.66
C ALA A 35 -21.21 22.01 -11.40
N TRP A 36 -21.29 20.81 -10.83
CA TRP A 36 -22.53 20.25 -10.32
C TRP A 36 -22.89 20.91 -8.99
N ASN A 37 -24.18 21.16 -8.80
CA ASN A 37 -24.68 21.62 -7.53
C ASN A 37 -24.67 20.45 -6.52
N GLN A 38 -24.04 20.68 -5.37
CA GLN A 38 -23.79 19.66 -4.35
C GLN A 38 -25.05 19.34 -3.53
N THR A 39 -25.99 20.28 -3.45
CA THR A 39 -27.24 20.13 -2.70
C THR A 39 -28.40 19.70 -3.60
N ASP A 40 -28.47 20.25 -4.82
CA ASP A 40 -29.43 19.84 -5.85
C ASP A 40 -28.72 19.23 -7.07
N ALA A 41 -28.61 17.90 -7.09
CA ALA A 41 -27.95 17.15 -8.16
C ALA A 41 -28.60 17.34 -9.55
N ARG A 42 -29.77 18.00 -9.64
CA ARG A 42 -30.43 18.31 -10.91
C ARG A 42 -29.85 19.55 -11.60
N LYS A 43 -29.08 20.39 -10.90
CA LYS A 43 -28.53 21.64 -11.43
C LYS A 43 -27.04 21.50 -11.78
N ILE A 44 -26.66 22.03 -12.93
CA ILE A 44 -25.28 22.12 -13.41
C ILE A 44 -24.99 23.54 -13.90
N ALA A 45 -23.83 24.08 -13.54
CA ALA A 45 -23.35 25.38 -14.02
C ALA A 45 -22.20 25.18 -15.01
N SER A 46 -22.13 26.03 -16.04
CA SER A 46 -21.06 26.05 -17.03
C SER A 46 -20.56 27.47 -17.26
N GLY A 47 -19.25 27.67 -17.25
CA GLY A 47 -18.59 28.95 -17.55
C GLY A 47 -18.02 28.96 -18.96
N GLY A 48 -18.36 29.99 -19.74
CA GLY A 48 -18.02 30.11 -21.15
C GLY A 48 -17.07 31.26 -21.48
N GLY A 49 -16.37 31.11 -22.60
CA GLY A 49 -15.58 32.16 -23.25
C GLY A 49 -16.43 33.26 -23.89
N ASP A 50 -17.74 33.09 -23.94
CA ASP A 50 -18.70 34.14 -24.34
C ASP A 50 -19.03 35.12 -23.21
N GLY A 51 -18.34 35.00 -22.07
CA GLY A 51 -18.56 35.84 -20.89
C GLY A 51 -19.85 35.51 -20.16
N THR A 52 -20.37 34.29 -20.32
CA THR A 52 -21.57 33.85 -19.61
C THR A 52 -21.28 32.69 -18.66
N CYS A 53 -21.95 32.69 -17.51
CA CYS A 53 -22.12 31.50 -16.69
C CYS A 53 -23.57 31.06 -16.78
N MET A 54 -23.82 29.86 -17.32
CA MET A 54 -25.17 29.35 -17.53
C MET A 54 -25.47 28.23 -16.54
N VAL A 55 -26.67 28.25 -15.97
CA VAL A 55 -27.19 27.20 -15.09
C VAL A 55 -28.26 26.41 -15.82
N HIS A 56 -28.09 25.11 -15.90
CA HIS A 56 -28.97 24.17 -16.58
C HIS A 56 -29.48 23.11 -15.61
N GLN A 57 -30.63 22.51 -15.95
CA GLN A 57 -31.10 21.28 -15.36
C GLN A 57 -30.48 20.06 -16.07
N THR A 58 -30.49 18.88 -15.44
CA THR A 58 -30.06 17.59 -16.04
C THR A 58 -30.72 17.28 -17.38
N ASP A 59 -31.92 17.80 -17.60
CA ASP A 59 -32.71 17.58 -18.82
C ASP A 59 -32.32 18.57 -19.94
N GLY A 60 -31.32 19.42 -19.72
CA GLY A 60 -30.83 20.42 -20.67
C GLY A 60 -31.59 21.74 -20.65
N LYS A 61 -32.63 21.84 -19.83
CA LYS A 61 -33.41 23.08 -19.68
C LYS A 61 -32.54 24.16 -19.03
N LEU A 62 -32.38 25.29 -19.71
CA LEU A 62 -31.73 26.49 -19.17
C LEU A 62 -32.59 27.07 -18.03
N ILE A 63 -31.97 27.27 -16.88
CA ILE A 63 -32.58 27.88 -15.68
C ILE A 63 -32.25 29.36 -15.64
N GLN A 64 -30.97 29.73 -15.74
CA GLN A 64 -30.53 31.12 -15.66
C GLN A 64 -29.18 31.34 -16.36
N THR A 65 -28.95 32.56 -16.85
CA THR A 65 -27.68 32.98 -17.47
C THR A 65 -27.14 34.22 -16.77
N PHE A 66 -25.92 34.16 -16.25
CA PHE A 66 -25.22 35.28 -15.63
C PHE A 66 -24.21 35.89 -16.60
N LYS A 67 -24.37 37.17 -16.92
CA LYS A 67 -23.49 37.90 -17.84
C LYS A 67 -22.31 38.54 -17.12
N HIS A 68 -21.13 38.42 -17.70
CA HIS A 68 -19.87 38.96 -17.21
C HIS A 68 -19.21 39.86 -18.27
N PRO A 69 -18.31 40.79 -17.88
CA PRO A 69 -17.61 41.65 -18.83
C PRO A 69 -16.61 40.91 -19.73
N SER A 70 -16.10 39.76 -19.27
CA SER A 70 -15.12 38.95 -19.99
C SER A 70 -15.32 37.46 -19.70
N THR A 71 -14.40 36.62 -20.19
CA THR A 71 -14.47 35.16 -20.12
C THR A 71 -14.59 34.64 -18.68
N VAL A 72 -15.41 33.61 -18.48
CA VAL A 72 -15.63 32.98 -17.18
C VAL A 72 -14.86 31.66 -17.12
N TYR A 73 -13.74 31.63 -16.37
CA TYR A 73 -12.86 30.47 -16.29
C TYR A 73 -13.26 29.45 -15.22
N GLY A 74 -13.96 29.89 -14.16
CA GLY A 74 -14.32 29.05 -13.03
C GLY A 74 -15.74 29.34 -12.52
N CYS A 75 -16.43 28.31 -12.07
CA CYS A 75 -17.68 28.43 -11.33
C CYS A 75 -17.77 27.33 -10.26
N ASP A 76 -18.43 27.62 -9.14
CA ASP A 76 -18.66 26.65 -8.08
C ASP A 76 -19.87 27.02 -7.21
N TRP A 77 -20.58 26.00 -6.74
CA TRP A 77 -21.80 26.15 -5.93
C TRP A 77 -21.48 26.20 -4.45
N ASN A 78 -22.24 27.02 -3.70
CA ASN A 78 -22.17 27.00 -2.25
C ASN A 78 -22.72 25.65 -1.72
N PRO A 79 -22.00 24.94 -0.85
CA PRO A 79 -22.39 23.63 -0.35
C PRO A 79 -23.56 23.67 0.64
N ASN A 80 -23.82 24.82 1.28
CA ASN A 80 -24.90 24.99 2.26
C ASN A 80 -26.16 25.62 1.63
N ASN A 81 -26.02 26.34 0.52
CA ASN A 81 -27.12 27.01 -0.15
C ASN A 81 -27.18 26.67 -1.65
N GLU A 82 -28.20 25.92 -2.03
CA GLU A 82 -28.42 25.46 -3.41
C GLU A 82 -28.57 26.58 -4.46
N ASN A 83 -28.82 27.82 -4.03
CA ASN A 83 -29.11 28.92 -4.92
C ASN A 83 -27.97 29.95 -4.99
N ILE A 84 -26.83 29.70 -4.34
CA ILE A 84 -25.66 30.59 -4.40
C ILE A 84 -24.56 29.95 -5.27
N ILE A 85 -24.05 30.74 -6.21
CA ILE A 85 -22.93 30.34 -7.08
C ILE A 85 -21.85 31.43 -7.08
N ALA A 86 -20.59 31.02 -7.08
CA ALA A 86 -19.45 31.91 -7.29
C ALA A 86 -18.87 31.69 -8.69
N THR A 87 -18.43 32.76 -9.35
CA THR A 87 -17.81 32.74 -10.67
C THR A 87 -16.47 33.48 -10.64
N ALA A 88 -15.50 32.94 -11.36
CA ALA A 88 -14.17 33.49 -11.55
C ALA A 88 -14.04 33.98 -13.00
N CYS A 89 -13.63 35.24 -13.17
CA CYS A 89 -13.63 35.92 -14.44
C CYS A 89 -12.23 36.43 -14.81
N GLU A 90 -11.99 36.61 -16.10
CA GLU A 90 -10.74 37.15 -16.65
C GLU A 90 -10.46 38.59 -16.22
N ASP A 91 -11.49 39.34 -15.79
CA ASP A 91 -11.39 40.73 -15.34
C ASP A 91 -10.86 40.90 -13.91
N SER A 92 -10.15 39.88 -13.39
CA SER A 92 -9.62 39.77 -12.03
C SER A 92 -10.64 39.73 -10.87
N LEU A 93 -11.94 39.75 -11.19
CA LEU A 93 -13.00 39.79 -10.20
C LEU A 93 -13.67 38.43 -10.01
N ILE A 94 -14.10 38.18 -8.77
CA ILE A 94 -14.97 37.05 -8.43
C ILE A 94 -16.35 37.62 -8.15
N ARG A 95 -17.38 36.98 -8.70
CA ARG A 95 -18.78 37.41 -8.52
C ARG A 95 -19.58 36.31 -7.88
N ILE A 96 -20.49 36.70 -6.99
CA ILE A 96 -21.41 35.79 -6.32
C ILE A 96 -22.80 36.12 -6.80
N PHE A 97 -23.53 35.11 -7.29
CA PHE A 97 -24.89 35.26 -7.77
C PHE A 97 -25.86 34.43 -6.95
N TYR A 98 -27.11 34.87 -6.95
CA TYR A 98 -28.23 34.15 -6.38
C TYR A 98 -29.20 33.72 -7.49
N THR A 99 -29.43 32.42 -7.63
CA THR A 99 -30.20 31.87 -8.75
C THR A 99 -31.72 32.04 -8.60
N GLY A 100 -32.21 32.25 -7.38
CA GLY A 100 -33.65 32.38 -7.11
C GLY A 100 -34.25 33.76 -7.44
N SER A 101 -33.42 34.78 -7.70
CA SER A 101 -33.87 36.16 -7.92
C SER A 101 -34.30 36.42 -9.38
N GLY A 102 -33.84 35.59 -10.33
CA GLY A 102 -34.05 35.83 -11.76
C GLY A 102 -33.30 37.06 -12.31
N THR A 103 -32.42 37.66 -11.51
CA THR A 103 -31.61 38.83 -11.87
C THR A 103 -30.18 38.43 -12.25
N ASP A 104 -29.62 39.10 -13.26
CA ASP A 104 -28.23 38.89 -13.70
C ASP A 104 -27.22 39.73 -12.89
N GLN A 105 -27.68 40.43 -11.84
CA GLN A 105 -26.80 41.25 -11.00
C GLN A 105 -26.11 40.39 -9.92
N PRO A 106 -24.80 40.59 -9.70
CA PRO A 106 -24.09 39.90 -8.63
C PRO A 106 -24.56 40.40 -7.26
N LEU A 107 -24.78 39.47 -6.34
CA LEU A 107 -25.04 39.74 -4.93
C LEU A 107 -23.80 40.37 -4.25
N LYS A 108 -22.61 39.92 -4.62
CA LYS A 108 -21.32 40.47 -4.18
C LYS A 108 -20.28 40.39 -5.28
N ILE A 109 -19.36 41.35 -5.27
CA ILE A 109 -18.16 41.37 -6.10
C ILE A 109 -16.98 41.36 -5.14
N LEU A 110 -16.07 40.40 -5.32
CA LEU A 110 -14.83 40.30 -4.56
C LEU A 110 -13.70 40.81 -5.46
N SER A 111 -13.04 41.88 -5.02
CA SER A 111 -11.94 42.52 -5.72
C SER A 111 -10.66 42.37 -4.91
N GLY A 112 -9.55 42.02 -5.57
CA GLY A 112 -8.23 42.03 -4.94
C GLY A 112 -7.16 41.31 -5.73
N HIS A 113 -7.51 40.34 -6.59
CA HIS A 113 -6.55 39.74 -7.51
C HIS A 113 -6.07 40.76 -8.54
N ASP A 114 -4.78 40.68 -8.90
CA ASP A 114 -4.12 41.55 -9.87
C ASP A 114 -4.03 40.90 -11.27
N GLY A 115 -4.48 39.65 -11.37
CA GLY A 115 -4.47 38.85 -12.58
C GLY A 115 -5.79 38.13 -12.82
N LYS A 116 -5.86 37.37 -13.92
CA LYS A 116 -7.05 36.60 -14.31
C LYS A 116 -7.36 35.53 -13.27
N VAL A 117 -8.62 35.42 -12.85
CA VAL A 117 -9.02 34.39 -11.87
C VAL A 117 -9.48 33.12 -12.61
N PHE A 118 -8.81 31.99 -12.36
CA PHE A 118 -9.03 30.73 -13.09
C PHE A 118 -9.97 29.75 -12.39
N ARG A 119 -9.86 29.65 -11.07
CA ARG A 119 -10.68 28.76 -10.25
C ARG A 119 -11.23 29.55 -9.08
N VAL A 120 -12.45 29.18 -8.71
CA VAL A 120 -13.09 29.55 -7.45
C VAL A 120 -13.69 28.27 -6.88
N LYS A 121 -13.55 28.05 -5.58
CA LYS A 121 -14.11 26.89 -4.89
C LYS A 121 -14.61 27.27 -3.51
N TRP A 122 -15.86 26.94 -3.21
CA TRP A 122 -16.41 27.09 -1.87
C TRP A 122 -15.79 26.07 -0.92
N SER A 123 -15.59 26.46 0.34
CA SER A 123 -15.18 25.51 1.38
C SER A 123 -16.35 24.54 1.63
N PRO A 124 -16.14 23.22 1.52
CA PRO A 124 -17.18 22.23 1.81
C PRO A 124 -17.52 22.14 3.31
N LEU A 125 -16.71 22.75 4.17
CA LEU A 125 -16.75 22.55 5.62
C LEU A 125 -16.97 23.84 6.41
N LYS A 126 -16.40 24.97 5.97
CA LYS A 126 -16.59 26.29 6.60
C LYS A 126 -17.61 27.10 5.82
N ASP A 127 -18.71 27.45 6.47
CA ASP A 127 -19.73 28.27 5.83
C ASP A 127 -19.18 29.66 5.48
N GLY A 128 -19.58 30.17 4.32
CA GLY A 128 -19.20 31.49 3.85
C GLY A 128 -17.73 31.71 3.47
N ILE A 129 -16.91 30.66 3.45
CA ILE A 129 -15.52 30.74 3.00
C ILE A 129 -15.40 30.18 1.58
N LEU A 130 -14.62 30.85 0.73
CA LEU A 130 -14.27 30.37 -0.60
C LEU A 130 -12.81 30.71 -0.92
N CYS A 131 -12.19 29.91 -1.78
CA CYS A 131 -10.83 30.12 -2.26
C CYS A 131 -10.83 30.41 -3.76
N SER A 132 -9.83 31.15 -4.23
CA SER A 132 -9.60 31.41 -5.64
C SER A 132 -8.13 31.34 -6.01
N THR A 133 -7.86 31.03 -7.28
CA THR A 133 -6.51 31.02 -7.86
C THR A 133 -6.43 31.93 -9.06
N SER A 134 -5.27 32.54 -9.26
CA SER A 134 -5.07 33.61 -10.24
C SER A 134 -3.72 33.51 -10.96
N ASP A 135 -3.66 34.15 -12.14
CA ASP A 135 -2.42 34.41 -12.87
C ASP A 135 -1.50 35.42 -12.15
N ASP A 136 -1.91 36.02 -11.02
CA ASP A 136 -1.03 36.80 -10.13
C ASP A 136 -0.16 35.93 -9.19
N CYS A 137 -0.11 34.63 -9.42
CA CYS A 137 0.63 33.63 -8.64
C CYS A 137 0.14 33.43 -7.19
N SER A 138 -0.98 34.05 -6.79
CA SER A 138 -1.55 33.93 -5.44
C SER A 138 -2.79 33.04 -5.38
N VAL A 139 -2.96 32.38 -4.24
CA VAL A 139 -4.24 31.76 -3.86
C VAL A 139 -4.85 32.62 -2.76
N ARG A 140 -6.12 33.03 -2.91
CA ARG A 140 -6.78 33.91 -1.93
C ARG A 140 -7.95 33.22 -1.27
N VAL A 141 -8.07 33.40 0.04
CA VAL A 141 -9.18 32.92 0.86
C VAL A 141 -10.08 34.10 1.17
N TRP A 142 -11.37 33.98 0.88
CA TRP A 142 -12.34 35.06 0.99
C TRP A 142 -13.43 34.72 1.99
N HIS A 143 -13.87 35.74 2.72
CA HIS A 143 -15.11 35.69 3.49
C HIS A 143 -16.20 36.39 2.69
N TYR A 144 -17.15 35.63 2.16
CA TYR A 144 -18.08 36.18 1.17
C TYR A 144 -19.03 37.26 1.72
N ALA A 145 -19.48 37.12 2.97
CA ALA A 145 -20.39 38.09 3.59
C ALA A 145 -19.73 39.47 3.77
N GLN A 146 -18.47 39.46 4.22
CA GLN A 146 -17.65 40.67 4.42
C GLN A 146 -17.11 41.22 3.10
N GLY A 147 -16.90 40.36 2.10
CA GLY A 147 -16.38 40.75 0.79
C GLY A 147 -14.86 41.00 0.76
N ILE A 148 -14.14 40.52 1.77
CA ILE A 148 -12.69 40.75 1.93
C ILE A 148 -11.89 39.46 1.69
N ALA A 149 -10.65 39.63 1.22
CA ALA A 149 -9.65 38.57 1.23
C ALA A 149 -9.10 38.47 2.66
N VAL A 150 -9.36 37.35 3.33
CA VAL A 150 -8.93 37.13 4.72
C VAL A 150 -7.51 36.58 4.78
N ARG A 151 -7.09 35.85 3.73
CA ARG A 151 -5.72 35.35 3.57
C ARG A 151 -5.29 35.45 2.11
N VAL A 152 -4.01 35.76 1.92
CA VAL A 152 -3.30 35.66 0.65
C VAL A 152 -2.20 34.64 0.85
N LEU A 153 -2.25 33.54 0.11
CA LEU A 153 -1.29 32.45 0.16
C LEU A 153 -0.29 32.68 -0.97
N GLU A 154 0.90 33.13 -0.59
CA GLU A 154 1.99 33.46 -1.51
C GLU A 154 3.08 32.39 -1.46
N GLY A 155 3.65 32.05 -2.62
CA GLY A 155 4.77 31.11 -2.70
C GLY A 155 4.92 30.42 -4.04
N HIS A 156 3.87 30.37 -4.86
CA HIS A 156 4.00 29.90 -6.23
C HIS A 156 4.85 30.87 -7.08
N ALA A 157 5.71 30.33 -7.92
CA ALA A 157 6.62 31.11 -8.77
C ALA A 157 6.01 31.45 -10.14
N SER A 158 4.80 30.94 -10.43
CA SER A 158 4.09 31.12 -11.68
C SER A 158 2.57 30.97 -11.47
N TYR A 159 1.82 31.04 -12.57
CA TYR A 159 0.36 31.13 -12.57
C TYR A 159 -0.33 29.96 -11.86
N THR A 160 -1.29 30.28 -10.99
CA THR A 160 -2.01 29.29 -10.20
C THR A 160 -3.36 28.95 -10.83
N ARG A 161 -3.55 27.70 -11.23
CA ARG A 161 -4.74 27.27 -12.00
C ARG A 161 -5.41 26.00 -11.47
N GLY A 162 -4.73 25.24 -10.61
CA GLY A 162 -5.33 24.13 -9.86
C GLY A 162 -5.78 24.59 -8.48
N LEU A 163 -6.98 24.16 -8.06
CA LEU A 163 -7.52 24.44 -6.72
C LEU A 163 -8.37 23.28 -6.23
N LEU A 164 -8.15 22.85 -4.99
CA LEU A 164 -8.91 21.78 -4.33
C LEU A 164 -8.98 22.03 -2.83
N TRP A 165 -10.17 21.83 -2.25
CA TRP A 165 -10.35 21.75 -0.80
C TRP A 165 -10.21 20.31 -0.30
N CYS A 166 -9.60 20.13 0.87
CA CYS A 166 -9.71 18.87 1.58
C CYS A 166 -11.15 18.69 2.08
N PRO A 167 -11.83 17.56 1.79
CA PRO A 167 -13.23 17.36 2.18
C PRO A 167 -13.41 16.97 3.66
N GLU A 168 -12.32 16.70 4.40
CA GLU A 168 -12.39 16.30 5.80
C GLU A 168 -11.65 17.24 6.77
N LEU A 169 -10.69 18.02 6.26
CA LEU A 169 -9.95 19.02 7.04
C LEU A 169 -10.38 20.42 6.60
N PRO A 170 -10.99 21.22 7.48
CA PRO A 170 -11.59 22.50 7.11
C PRO A 170 -10.58 23.58 6.72
N ASN A 171 -9.32 23.43 7.13
CA ASN A 171 -8.27 24.43 6.92
C ASN A 171 -7.33 24.11 5.75
N ILE A 172 -7.45 22.93 5.14
CA ILE A 172 -6.47 22.47 4.16
C ILE A 172 -6.94 22.73 2.74
N VAL A 173 -6.11 23.49 2.01
CA VAL A 173 -6.28 23.82 0.60
C VAL A 173 -5.08 23.33 -0.19
N ILE A 174 -5.32 22.80 -1.39
CA ILE A 174 -4.27 22.35 -2.31
C ILE A 174 -4.35 23.17 -3.60
N SER A 175 -3.22 23.68 -4.06
CA SER A 175 -3.11 24.42 -5.31
C SER A 175 -2.11 23.80 -6.26
N GLY A 176 -2.37 23.95 -7.57
CA GLY A 176 -1.49 23.54 -8.65
C GLY A 176 -1.13 24.72 -9.53
N SER A 177 0.14 24.77 -9.96
CA SER A 177 0.70 25.93 -10.64
C SER A 177 1.47 25.57 -11.92
N TRP A 178 1.68 26.58 -12.74
CA TRP A 178 2.54 26.55 -13.91
C TRP A 178 4.03 26.45 -13.57
N ASP A 179 4.40 26.63 -12.30
CA ASP A 179 5.76 26.38 -11.81
C ASP A 179 6.06 24.88 -11.62
N SER A 180 5.19 24.00 -12.13
CA SER A 180 5.24 22.53 -11.99
C SER A 180 5.05 22.00 -10.56
N THR A 181 4.76 22.85 -9.58
CA THR A 181 4.56 22.45 -8.20
C THR A 181 3.08 22.31 -7.82
N ILE A 182 2.84 21.45 -6.83
CA ILE A 182 1.59 21.40 -6.08
C ILE A 182 1.93 21.84 -4.66
N ARG A 183 1.14 22.75 -4.08
CA ARG A 183 1.33 23.23 -2.71
C ARG A 183 0.14 22.88 -1.84
N VAL A 184 0.42 22.51 -0.60
CA VAL A 184 -0.59 22.27 0.44
C VAL A 184 -0.50 23.40 1.46
N TRP A 185 -1.63 24.03 1.74
CA TRP A 185 -1.73 25.22 2.58
C TRP A 185 -2.60 24.97 3.80
N ASP A 186 -2.18 25.50 4.93
CA ASP A 186 -3.07 25.77 6.05
C ASP A 186 -3.58 27.20 5.92
N ILE A 187 -4.90 27.36 5.79
CA ILE A 187 -5.51 28.70 5.70
C ILE A 187 -5.60 29.41 7.06
N SER A 188 -5.27 28.73 8.17
CA SER A 188 -5.41 29.32 9.49
C SER A 188 -4.40 30.46 9.71
N ASP A 189 -3.14 30.13 9.48
CA ASP A 189 -1.98 31.02 9.54
C ASP A 189 -1.45 31.40 8.14
N GLY A 190 -1.88 30.70 7.08
CA GLY A 190 -1.41 30.91 5.72
C GLY A 190 -0.13 30.13 5.39
N ALA A 191 0.30 29.20 6.25
CA ALA A 191 1.53 28.45 6.06
C ALA A 191 1.43 27.48 4.88
N CYS A 192 2.54 27.35 4.14
CA CYS A 192 2.73 26.30 3.14
C CYS A 192 3.25 25.05 3.86
N LEU A 193 2.39 24.06 4.07
CA LEU A 193 2.72 22.81 4.78
C LEU A 193 3.58 21.87 3.95
N ASP A 194 3.39 21.86 2.63
CA ASP A 194 4.11 20.95 1.72
C ASP A 194 4.24 21.55 0.31
N VAL A 195 5.33 21.21 -0.38
CA VAL A 195 5.62 21.58 -1.77
C VAL A 195 6.04 20.33 -2.53
N ILE A 196 5.20 19.90 -3.47
CA ILE A 196 5.39 18.69 -4.27
C ILE A 196 5.94 19.10 -5.64
N GLU A 197 7.20 18.74 -5.91
CA GLU A 197 7.96 19.11 -7.12
C GLU A 197 8.21 17.93 -8.07
N ASP A 198 7.22 17.06 -8.25
CA ASP A 198 7.41 15.82 -9.01
C ASP A 198 6.90 15.91 -10.47
N HIS A 199 5.99 16.85 -10.75
CA HIS A 199 5.51 17.08 -12.12
C HIS A 199 6.57 17.78 -12.96
N GLY A 200 6.64 17.45 -14.25
CA GLY A 200 7.61 18.04 -15.17
C GLY A 200 7.14 19.32 -15.88
N ALA A 201 5.89 19.73 -15.65
CA ALA A 201 5.25 20.87 -16.31
C ALA A 201 3.99 21.32 -15.54
N ASP A 202 3.31 22.34 -16.07
CA ASP A 202 2.12 22.99 -15.51
C ASP A 202 1.09 22.03 -14.91
N VAL A 203 0.64 22.32 -13.69
CA VAL A 203 -0.44 21.60 -13.00
C VAL A 203 -1.71 22.45 -12.98
N TYR A 204 -2.80 21.95 -13.57
CA TYR A 204 -4.03 22.74 -13.77
C TYR A 204 -5.32 22.04 -13.30
N GLY A 205 -5.26 20.74 -12.99
CA GLY A 205 -6.40 19.97 -12.50
C GLY A 205 -6.05 19.25 -11.21
N LEU A 206 -6.91 19.40 -10.20
CA LEU A 206 -6.83 18.72 -8.91
C LEU A 206 -8.20 18.18 -8.55
N ALA A 207 -8.27 16.95 -8.06
CA ALA A 207 -9.52 16.33 -7.62
C ALA A 207 -9.28 15.36 -6.46
N CYS A 208 -10.16 15.36 -5.46
CA CYS A 208 -10.14 14.42 -4.34
C CYS A 208 -11.08 13.25 -4.58
N HIS A 209 -10.77 12.08 -4.03
CA HIS A 209 -11.66 10.92 -4.08
C HIS A 209 -12.76 11.02 -3.01
N ALA A 210 -14.04 10.99 -3.43
CA ALA A 210 -15.19 11.21 -2.54
C ALA A 210 -15.27 10.25 -1.32
N GLN A 211 -14.87 8.98 -1.48
CA GLN A 211 -14.86 8.01 -0.37
C GLN A 211 -13.49 7.86 0.31
N ARG A 212 -12.46 8.56 -0.18
CA ARG A 212 -11.06 8.43 0.24
C ARG A 212 -10.46 9.84 0.29
N PRO A 213 -10.82 10.59 1.33
CA PRO A 213 -10.62 12.03 1.37
C PRO A 213 -9.15 12.45 1.44
N PHE A 214 -8.26 11.53 1.82
CA PHE A 214 -6.82 11.76 1.86
C PHE A 214 -6.07 11.29 0.60
N ILE A 215 -6.81 10.93 -0.46
CA ILE A 215 -6.24 10.61 -1.76
C ILE A 215 -6.74 11.63 -2.78
N PHE A 216 -5.81 12.26 -3.50
CA PHE A 216 -6.14 13.19 -4.58
C PHE A 216 -5.37 12.85 -5.86
N ALA A 217 -5.89 13.33 -6.98
CA ALA A 217 -5.28 13.21 -8.29
C ALA A 217 -4.93 14.59 -8.84
N SER A 218 -3.81 14.68 -9.54
CA SER A 218 -3.39 15.85 -10.29
C SER A 218 -3.25 15.53 -11.77
N THR A 219 -3.50 16.53 -12.62
CA THR A 219 -3.27 16.46 -14.06
C THR A 219 -2.27 17.54 -14.48
N SER A 220 -1.26 17.17 -15.25
CA SER A 220 -0.23 18.09 -15.72
C SER A 220 -0.09 18.10 -17.25
N ARG A 221 0.54 19.15 -17.77
CA ARG A 221 0.93 19.25 -19.18
C ARG A 221 2.06 18.26 -19.53
N ASP A 222 2.69 17.63 -18.54
CA ASP A 222 3.67 16.56 -18.70
C ASP A 222 3.08 15.24 -19.24
N SER A 223 1.81 15.24 -19.67
CA SER A 223 1.03 14.09 -20.13
C SER A 223 0.71 13.03 -19.06
N THR A 224 0.89 13.36 -17.78
CA THR A 224 0.62 12.45 -16.67
C THR A 224 -0.58 12.84 -15.80
N VAL A 225 -1.24 11.81 -15.27
CA VAL A 225 -2.12 11.89 -14.11
C VAL A 225 -1.40 11.23 -12.95
N ARG A 226 -1.26 11.93 -11.82
CA ARG A 226 -0.59 11.39 -10.63
C ARG A 226 -1.56 11.31 -9.46
N PHE A 227 -1.36 10.30 -8.63
CA PHE A 227 -2.12 10.10 -7.39
C PHE A 227 -1.23 10.39 -6.21
N TRP A 228 -1.80 11.10 -5.24
CA TRP A 228 -1.10 11.61 -4.07
C TRP A 228 -1.84 11.18 -2.81
N SER A 229 -1.07 11.05 -1.73
CA SER A 229 -1.59 10.72 -0.41
C SER A 229 -1.30 11.86 0.55
N MET A 230 -2.34 12.36 1.21
CA MET A 230 -2.24 13.32 2.32
C MET A 230 -2.03 12.62 3.66
N LEU A 231 -1.78 11.30 3.66
CA LEU A 231 -1.61 10.53 4.90
C LEU A 231 -0.52 11.07 5.84
N PRO A 232 0.64 11.55 5.36
CA PRO A 232 1.65 12.12 6.25
C PRO A 232 1.09 13.25 7.11
N LEU A 233 0.26 14.13 6.52
CA LEU A 233 -0.37 15.27 7.19
C LEU A 233 -1.39 14.83 8.27
N VAL A 234 -2.07 13.70 8.07
CA VAL A 234 -3.11 13.21 9.01
C VAL A 234 -2.65 12.04 9.88
N SER A 235 -1.39 11.63 9.76
CA SER A 235 -0.83 10.48 10.48
C SER A 235 -0.98 10.63 11.99
N SER A 236 -0.71 11.82 12.53
CA SER A 236 -0.93 12.19 13.94
C SER A 236 -2.35 11.87 14.43
N LEU A 237 -3.38 12.20 13.64
CA LEU A 237 -4.78 11.96 14.01
C LEU A 237 -5.09 10.46 14.09
N TYR A 238 -4.48 9.65 13.24
CA TYR A 238 -4.60 8.19 13.33
C TYR A 238 -3.87 7.66 14.57
N LEU A 239 -2.68 8.18 14.87
CA LEU A 239 -1.91 7.76 16.05
C LEU A 239 -2.65 8.07 17.36
N LYS A 240 -3.29 9.24 17.46
CA LYS A 240 -4.19 9.59 18.58
C LYS A 240 -5.34 8.58 18.74
N ILE A 241 -5.92 8.09 17.64
CA ILE A 241 -6.95 7.04 17.67
C ILE A 241 -6.36 5.71 18.19
N LEU A 242 -5.16 5.33 17.75
CA LEU A 242 -4.51 4.07 18.15
C LEU A 242 -4.27 4.00 19.65
N VAL A 243 -3.91 5.13 20.25
CA VAL A 243 -3.68 5.29 21.69
C VAL A 243 -4.98 5.48 22.50
N SER A 244 -6.13 5.58 21.83
CA SER A 244 -7.43 5.83 22.47
C SER A 244 -7.53 7.18 23.19
N ARG A 245 -6.89 8.23 22.65
CA ARG A 245 -7.10 9.61 23.11
C ARG A 245 -8.56 10.06 22.94
N PRO A 246 -9.03 11.05 23.73
CA PRO A 246 -10.42 11.47 23.68
C PRO A 246 -10.80 11.98 22.29
N LEU A 247 -12.04 11.71 21.88
CA LEU A 247 -12.54 12.08 20.54
C LEU A 247 -12.54 13.59 20.29
N SER A 248 -12.42 14.43 21.33
CA SER A 248 -12.24 15.89 21.21
C SER A 248 -10.94 16.27 20.51
N ASP A 249 -9.89 15.48 20.71
CA ASP A 249 -8.54 15.78 20.21
C ASP A 249 -8.36 15.34 18.74
N ILE A 250 -9.32 14.54 18.25
CA ILE A 250 -9.33 13.96 16.91
C ILE A 250 -10.38 14.64 16.04
N PHE A 251 -11.57 14.88 16.60
CA PHE A 251 -12.70 15.48 15.90
C PHE A 251 -12.97 16.88 16.44
N SER A 252 -12.94 17.86 15.53
CA SER A 252 -13.33 19.22 15.86
C SER A 252 -14.77 19.27 16.39
N PRO A 253 -15.08 20.10 17.40
CA PRO A 253 -16.45 20.31 17.85
C PRO A 253 -17.34 20.81 16.70
N SER A 254 -18.59 20.35 16.68
CA SER A 254 -19.58 20.72 15.65
C SER A 254 -19.74 22.23 15.59
N GLY A 255 -19.49 22.81 14.42
CA GLY A 255 -19.49 24.24 14.16
C GLY A 255 -20.70 24.96 14.74
N ASN A 256 -20.42 25.79 15.74
CA ASN A 256 -21.17 27.00 16.08
C ASN A 256 -20.27 27.88 16.95
N GLN A 257 -19.21 28.40 16.35
CA GLN A 257 -18.72 29.70 16.76
C GLN A 257 -18.57 30.52 15.49
N GLY A 258 -19.48 31.47 15.30
CA GLY A 258 -19.32 32.57 14.35
C GLY A 258 -18.24 33.55 14.81
N THR A 259 -17.13 33.04 15.34
CA THR A 259 -15.96 33.85 15.68
C THR A 259 -14.98 33.73 14.55
N GLU A 260 -14.40 34.88 14.21
CA GLU A 260 -13.45 35.13 13.12
C GLU A 260 -12.11 34.40 13.30
N ASP A 261 -12.04 33.52 14.30
CA ASP A 261 -10.85 32.80 14.67
C ASP A 261 -10.69 31.59 13.76
N PHE A 262 -9.77 31.75 12.82
CA PHE A 262 -9.11 30.68 12.09
C PHE A 262 -8.39 29.66 13.01
N ALA A 263 -8.59 29.72 14.33
CA ALA A 263 -7.85 29.03 15.36
C ALA A 263 -7.52 27.56 15.04
N GLU A 264 -6.36 27.14 15.55
CA GLU A 264 -5.73 25.84 15.42
C GLU A 264 -6.70 24.70 15.75
N VAL A 265 -7.45 24.25 14.75
CA VAL A 265 -8.21 23.01 14.87
C VAL A 265 -7.84 22.13 13.70
N PHE A 266 -6.68 21.50 13.84
CA PHE A 266 -6.29 20.37 13.02
C PHE A 266 -7.08 19.14 13.49
N GLY A 267 -8.36 19.09 13.13
CA GLY A 267 -9.30 18.05 13.54
C GLY A 267 -10.22 17.64 12.40
N LEU A 268 -10.66 16.39 12.44
CA LEU A 268 -11.56 15.80 11.45
C LEU A 268 -12.97 16.39 11.58
N TYR A 269 -13.55 16.84 10.46
CA TYR A 269 -14.89 17.47 10.45
C TYR A 269 -15.83 17.01 9.33
N GLY A 270 -15.31 16.48 8.22
CA GLY A 270 -16.12 16.16 7.05
C GLY A 270 -17.19 15.08 7.25
N SER A 271 -17.97 14.83 6.20
CA SER A 271 -19.11 13.92 6.26
C SER A 271 -18.72 12.49 6.67
N LEU A 272 -17.56 12.01 6.20
CA LEU A 272 -17.06 10.69 6.56
C LEU A 272 -16.55 10.68 8.00
N SER A 273 -15.93 11.77 8.44
CA SER A 273 -15.49 11.95 9.82
C SER A 273 -16.65 11.99 10.81
N LYS A 274 -17.76 12.67 10.49
CA LYS A 274 -18.99 12.65 11.31
C LYS A 274 -19.53 11.24 11.44
N LEU A 275 -19.62 10.51 10.33
CA LEU A 275 -20.08 9.12 10.31
C LEU A 275 -19.14 8.20 11.12
N LEU A 276 -17.84 8.46 11.09
CA LEU A 276 -16.86 7.76 11.92
C LEU A 276 -17.03 8.10 13.40
N LYS A 277 -17.16 9.38 13.77
CA LYS A 277 -17.40 9.85 15.14
C LYS A 277 -18.66 9.24 15.75
N ASP A 278 -19.74 9.13 14.98
CA ASP A 278 -21.01 8.51 15.39
C ASP A 278 -20.86 7.00 15.65
N LYS A 279 -19.94 6.34 14.94
CA LYS A 279 -19.61 4.93 15.19
C LYS A 279 -18.72 4.78 16.42
N LEU A 280 -17.69 5.60 16.55
CA LEU A 280 -16.72 5.52 17.66
C LEU A 280 -17.33 5.93 19.00
N SER A 281 -18.22 6.92 19.03
CA SER A 281 -18.91 7.36 20.26
C SER A 281 -19.82 6.29 20.89
N LYS A 282 -20.20 5.26 20.12
CA LYS A 282 -20.97 4.12 20.64
C LYS A 282 -20.10 3.07 21.34
N ALA A 283 -18.78 3.11 21.15
CA ALA A 283 -17.84 2.22 21.82
C ALA A 283 -17.55 2.75 23.23
N LYS A 284 -17.76 1.92 24.26
CA LYS A 284 -17.69 2.36 25.66
C LYS A 284 -16.28 2.31 26.29
N GLU A 285 -15.32 1.60 25.69
CA GLU A 285 -13.96 1.45 26.28
C GLU A 285 -12.89 0.99 25.28
N ASN A 286 -13.21 0.12 24.31
CA ASN A 286 -12.28 -0.35 23.29
C ASN A 286 -12.94 -0.45 21.92
N TYR A 287 -12.20 -0.14 20.85
CA TYR A 287 -12.71 -0.24 19.49
C TYR A 287 -12.84 -1.70 19.05
N ASN A 288 -14.04 -2.06 18.62
CA ASN A 288 -14.37 -3.35 18.05
C ASN A 288 -13.89 -3.47 16.60
N PHE A 289 -14.09 -4.66 16.04
CA PHE A 289 -13.68 -4.97 14.68
C PHE A 289 -14.25 -4.04 13.60
N ASN A 290 -15.52 -3.63 13.71
CA ASN A 290 -16.18 -2.78 12.72
C ASN A 290 -15.69 -1.34 12.78
N GLU A 291 -15.33 -0.86 13.98
CA GLU A 291 -14.72 0.45 14.19
C GLU A 291 -13.32 0.51 13.57
N TRP A 292 -12.45 -0.49 13.79
CA TRP A 292 -11.14 -0.56 13.11
C TRP A 292 -11.25 -0.67 11.58
N LYS A 293 -12.25 -1.42 11.08
CA LYS A 293 -12.56 -1.48 9.64
C LYS A 293 -12.95 -0.10 9.10
N ALA A 294 -13.67 0.71 9.88
CA ALA A 294 -14.07 2.06 9.52
C ALA A 294 -12.92 3.08 9.61
N ILE A 295 -12.11 3.04 10.67
CA ILE A 295 -10.91 3.88 10.85
C ILE A 295 -9.95 3.66 9.68
N SER A 296 -9.58 2.40 9.43
CA SER A 296 -8.71 2.07 8.30
C SER A 296 -9.34 2.43 6.94
N ALA A 297 -10.66 2.61 6.84
CA ALA A 297 -11.30 3.03 5.59
C ALA A 297 -11.11 4.50 5.27
N LEU A 298 -10.96 5.31 6.30
CA LEU A 298 -10.71 6.72 6.17
C LEU A 298 -9.22 6.97 5.87
N PHE A 299 -8.34 6.33 6.64
CA PHE A 299 -6.90 6.61 6.60
C PHE A 299 -6.14 5.70 5.61
N CYS A 300 -6.32 4.39 5.60
CA CYS A 300 -5.44 3.52 4.81
C CYS A 300 -5.80 3.48 3.31
N PRO A 301 -4.80 3.35 2.41
CA PRO A 301 -5.05 3.23 0.97
C PRO A 301 -5.84 1.95 0.63
N PRO A 302 -6.54 1.91 -0.53
CA PRO A 302 -7.43 0.80 -0.90
C PRO A 302 -6.70 -0.48 -1.36
N SER A 303 -5.40 -0.61 -1.14
CA SER A 303 -4.45 -1.61 -1.70
C SER A 303 -4.71 -3.08 -1.31
N GLY A 304 -5.95 -3.55 -1.23
CA GLY A 304 -6.33 -4.88 -0.73
C GLY A 304 -6.92 -4.85 0.68
N ARG A 305 -7.02 -3.67 1.30
CA ARG A 305 -7.53 -3.47 2.67
C ARG A 305 -8.92 -4.05 2.89
N THR A 306 -9.85 -3.85 1.95
CA THR A 306 -11.20 -4.41 2.07
C THR A 306 -11.15 -5.93 2.14
N ASN A 307 -10.41 -6.56 1.22
CA ASN A 307 -10.19 -8.00 1.22
C ASN A 307 -9.52 -8.50 2.51
N LEU A 308 -8.57 -7.75 3.06
CA LEU A 308 -7.92 -8.06 4.33
C LEU A 308 -8.95 -8.13 5.48
N TRP A 309 -9.80 -7.11 5.62
CA TRP A 309 -10.85 -7.12 6.64
C TRP A 309 -11.92 -8.20 6.41
N GLU A 310 -12.29 -8.49 5.16
CA GLU A 310 -13.20 -9.61 4.87
C GLU A 310 -12.58 -10.97 5.27
N LEU A 311 -11.30 -11.19 4.99
CA LEU A 311 -10.62 -12.42 5.42
C LEU A 311 -10.55 -12.54 6.95
N LEU A 312 -10.29 -11.44 7.66
CA LEU A 312 -10.32 -11.42 9.12
C LEU A 312 -11.73 -11.69 9.68
N LEU A 313 -12.80 -11.27 8.99
CA LEU A 313 -14.18 -11.63 9.35
C LEU A 313 -14.43 -13.14 9.25
N VAL A 314 -13.91 -13.79 8.19
CA VAL A 314 -13.99 -15.25 8.05
C VAL A 314 -13.28 -15.97 9.19
N LEU A 315 -12.16 -15.44 9.69
CA LEU A 315 -11.44 -16.02 10.84
C LEU A 315 -12.23 -15.93 12.15
N LYS A 316 -13.16 -14.97 12.26
CA LYS A 316 -14.10 -14.85 13.39
C LYS A 316 -15.42 -15.59 13.15
N ASP A 317 -15.48 -16.47 12.15
CA ASP A 317 -16.64 -17.26 11.74
C ASP A 317 -17.92 -16.42 11.49
N LYS A 318 -17.76 -15.23 10.91
CA LYS A 318 -18.88 -14.37 10.49
C LYS A 318 -19.16 -14.52 8.99
N GLU A 319 -20.41 -14.29 8.61
CA GLU A 319 -20.80 -14.24 7.19
C GLU A 319 -20.11 -13.06 6.47
N VAL A 320 -19.72 -13.30 5.23
CA VAL A 320 -18.94 -12.36 4.40
C VAL A 320 -19.67 -12.11 3.08
N ASP A 321 -19.62 -10.86 2.62
CA ASP A 321 -20.13 -10.51 1.31
C ASP A 321 -19.21 -11.05 0.20
N TYR A 322 -19.72 -12.04 -0.54
CA TYR A 322 -19.02 -12.67 -1.66
C TYR A 322 -18.76 -11.72 -2.84
N SER A 323 -19.43 -10.55 -2.91
CA SER A 323 -19.23 -9.56 -3.97
C SER A 323 -17.77 -9.07 -4.03
N HIS A 324 -17.13 -8.92 -2.87
CA HIS A 324 -15.77 -8.41 -2.75
C HIS A 324 -14.70 -9.43 -3.19
N TYR A 325 -15.02 -10.72 -3.18
CA TYR A 325 -14.12 -11.76 -3.70
C TYR A 325 -14.04 -11.82 -5.22
N LYS A 326 -14.93 -11.16 -5.96
CA LYS A 326 -14.83 -11.10 -7.43
C LYS A 326 -13.46 -10.55 -7.89
N ASN A 327 -12.92 -9.60 -7.12
CA ASN A 327 -11.65 -8.93 -7.41
C ASN A 327 -10.56 -9.19 -6.34
N GLY A 328 -10.81 -10.12 -5.41
CA GLY A 328 -10.03 -10.30 -4.17
C GLY A 328 -9.51 -11.73 -3.94
N ILE A 329 -8.73 -11.93 -2.88
CA ILE A 329 -8.21 -13.23 -2.47
C ILE A 329 -9.22 -13.88 -1.53
N THR A 330 -9.64 -15.10 -1.86
CA THR A 330 -10.66 -15.86 -1.13
C THR A 330 -10.05 -16.72 -0.02
N HIS A 331 -10.74 -16.88 1.10
CA HIS A 331 -10.33 -17.80 2.16
C HIS A 331 -10.48 -19.28 1.73
N LYS A 332 -9.61 -20.19 2.21
CA LYS A 332 -9.65 -21.63 1.87
C LYS A 332 -11.01 -22.29 2.12
N LYS A 333 -11.69 -21.90 3.21
CA LYS A 333 -13.06 -22.36 3.56
C LYS A 333 -14.10 -22.06 2.46
N HIS A 334 -13.91 -20.98 1.71
CA HIS A 334 -14.86 -20.50 0.70
C HIS A 334 -14.42 -20.79 -0.74
N LEU A 335 -13.13 -21.10 -0.95
CA LEU A 335 -12.54 -21.28 -2.28
C LEU A 335 -13.34 -22.29 -3.12
N VAL A 336 -13.56 -23.49 -2.60
CA VAL A 336 -14.28 -24.56 -3.33
C VAL A 336 -15.73 -24.18 -3.62
N LYS A 337 -16.43 -23.59 -2.64
CA LYS A 337 -17.82 -23.14 -2.82
C LYS A 337 -17.93 -22.04 -3.89
N LEU A 338 -16.97 -21.12 -3.92
CA LEU A 338 -16.96 -20.03 -4.90
C LEU A 338 -16.56 -20.49 -6.30
N THR A 339 -15.59 -21.39 -6.42
CA THR A 339 -15.19 -21.93 -7.72
C THR A 339 -16.30 -22.79 -8.32
N THR A 340 -16.98 -23.61 -7.51
CA THR A 340 -18.19 -24.33 -7.96
C THR A 340 -19.32 -23.38 -8.35
N ALA A 341 -19.59 -22.31 -7.58
CA ALA A 341 -20.58 -21.30 -7.95
C ALA A 341 -20.25 -20.57 -9.26
N LYS A 342 -18.97 -20.23 -9.49
CA LYS A 342 -18.50 -19.66 -10.76
C LYS A 342 -18.68 -20.64 -11.92
N ALA A 343 -18.42 -21.93 -11.70
CA ALA A 343 -18.68 -22.96 -12.70
C ALA A 343 -20.17 -22.98 -13.09
N LEU A 344 -21.07 -22.98 -12.10
CA LEU A 344 -22.51 -22.95 -12.31
C LEU A 344 -22.97 -21.65 -12.98
N GLU A 345 -22.42 -20.49 -12.62
CA GLU A 345 -22.73 -19.21 -13.28
C GLU A 345 -22.39 -19.26 -14.78
N LYS A 346 -21.24 -19.85 -15.12
CA LYS A 346 -20.82 -20.02 -16.53
C LYS A 346 -21.69 -21.03 -17.28
N GLU A 347 -22.16 -22.08 -16.61
CA GLU A 347 -23.16 -23.00 -17.17
C GLU A 347 -24.50 -22.31 -17.43
N LEU A 348 -25.02 -21.57 -16.45
CA LEU A 348 -26.30 -20.86 -16.57
C LEU A 348 -26.26 -19.77 -17.64
N ALA A 349 -25.14 -19.04 -17.73
CA ALA A 349 -24.92 -18.07 -18.80
C ALA A 349 -25.04 -18.72 -20.19
N ASN A 350 -24.76 -20.02 -20.35
CA ASN A 350 -24.96 -20.71 -21.62
C ASN A 350 -26.43 -21.01 -21.93
N VAL A 351 -27.28 -21.12 -20.92
CA VAL A 351 -28.72 -21.43 -21.06
C VAL A 351 -29.52 -20.17 -21.41
N THR A 352 -29.10 -19.00 -20.91
CA THR A 352 -29.82 -17.72 -21.08
C THR A 352 -29.72 -17.10 -22.47
N PHE A 353 -28.77 -17.53 -23.32
CA PHE A 353 -28.64 -17.03 -24.70
C PHE A 353 -29.47 -17.85 -25.69
N PHE A 354 -30.80 -17.71 -25.63
CA PHE A 354 -31.75 -18.29 -26.59
C PHE A 354 -31.97 -17.35 -27.82
N GLY A 355 -30.91 -16.66 -28.29
CA GLY A 355 -30.95 -15.76 -29.44
C GLY A 355 -29.94 -16.18 -30.51
N SER A 356 -30.42 -16.54 -31.69
CA SER A 356 -29.64 -17.17 -32.77
C SER A 356 -28.54 -16.28 -33.35
N GLY A 357 -27.33 -16.84 -33.48
CA GLY A 357 -26.46 -16.57 -34.63
C GLY A 357 -25.12 -15.91 -34.37
N VAL A 358 -24.99 -14.96 -33.44
CA VAL A 358 -23.82 -14.05 -33.42
C VAL A 358 -22.80 -14.34 -32.29
N ASN A 359 -23.16 -15.11 -31.25
CA ASN A 359 -22.33 -15.30 -30.05
C ASN A 359 -21.89 -16.77 -29.78
N SER A 360 -21.76 -17.60 -30.81
CA SER A 360 -21.36 -19.03 -30.64
C SER A 360 -19.97 -19.19 -30.00
N SER A 361 -19.04 -18.26 -30.25
CA SER A 361 -17.70 -18.23 -29.66
C SER A 361 -17.74 -18.03 -28.15
N GLY A 362 -18.54 -17.08 -27.66
CA GLY A 362 -18.69 -16.81 -26.22
C GLY A 362 -19.32 -17.97 -25.45
N ARG A 363 -20.25 -18.71 -26.08
CA ARG A 363 -20.85 -19.91 -25.48
C ARG A 363 -19.83 -21.05 -25.34
N ARG A 364 -19.01 -21.30 -26.36
CA ARG A 364 -17.93 -22.29 -26.29
C ARG A 364 -16.92 -21.93 -25.21
N GLU A 365 -16.51 -20.66 -25.16
CA GLU A 365 -15.54 -20.16 -24.17
C GLU A 365 -16.08 -20.28 -22.72
N ASN A 366 -17.36 -19.98 -22.50
CA ASN A 366 -18.00 -20.14 -21.19
C ASN A 366 -18.07 -21.60 -20.76
N MET A 367 -18.37 -22.54 -21.66
CA MET A 367 -18.34 -23.99 -21.37
C MET A 367 -16.93 -24.48 -21.06
N GLN A 368 -15.91 -24.03 -21.79
CA GLN A 368 -14.51 -24.38 -21.50
C GLN A 368 -14.10 -23.89 -20.11
N LYS A 369 -14.40 -22.62 -19.78
CA LYS A 369 -14.15 -22.06 -18.45
C LYS A 369 -14.91 -22.80 -17.33
N ALA A 370 -16.17 -23.18 -17.57
CA ALA A 370 -16.94 -23.97 -16.62
C ALA A 370 -16.30 -25.34 -16.38
N ALA A 371 -15.83 -26.02 -17.44
CA ALA A 371 -15.13 -27.28 -17.35
C ALA A 371 -13.84 -27.14 -16.53
N GLU A 372 -13.01 -26.15 -16.83
CA GLU A 372 -11.79 -25.86 -16.07
C GLU A 372 -12.07 -25.67 -14.56
N TYR A 373 -13.12 -24.92 -14.20
CA TYR A 373 -13.49 -24.76 -12.79
C TYR A 373 -13.92 -26.07 -12.14
N HIS A 374 -14.72 -26.90 -12.81
CA HIS A 374 -15.12 -28.21 -12.28
C HIS A 374 -13.92 -29.14 -12.10
N LEU A 375 -12.97 -29.14 -13.03
CA LEU A 375 -11.72 -29.87 -12.90
C LEU A 375 -10.95 -29.46 -11.65
N LEU A 376 -10.78 -28.15 -11.43
CA LEU A 376 -10.10 -27.60 -10.26
C LEU A 376 -10.81 -27.93 -8.94
N THR A 377 -12.14 -28.06 -8.95
CA THR A 377 -12.92 -28.45 -7.75
C THR A 377 -12.92 -29.95 -7.48
N GLY A 378 -12.37 -30.77 -8.38
CA GLY A 378 -12.45 -32.22 -8.31
C GLY A 378 -13.79 -32.81 -8.76
N ASN A 379 -14.69 -32.01 -9.35
CA ASN A 379 -15.94 -32.51 -9.92
C ASN A 379 -15.72 -33.08 -11.33
N LEU A 380 -15.02 -34.21 -11.38
CA LEU A 380 -14.57 -34.85 -12.62
C LEU A 380 -15.74 -35.28 -13.51
N LYS A 381 -16.89 -35.65 -12.92
CA LYS A 381 -18.09 -36.04 -13.68
C LYS A 381 -18.62 -34.88 -14.52
N LYS A 382 -18.80 -33.70 -13.91
CA LYS A 382 -19.27 -32.49 -14.61
C LYS A 382 -18.26 -31.99 -15.64
N TYR A 383 -16.96 -32.10 -15.35
CA TYR A 383 -15.91 -31.81 -16.34
C TYR A 383 -16.06 -32.67 -17.60
N CYS A 384 -16.19 -34.00 -17.44
CA CYS A 384 -16.34 -34.92 -18.57
C CYS A 384 -17.60 -34.61 -19.38
N GLU A 385 -18.73 -34.35 -18.72
CA GLU A 385 -19.99 -33.97 -19.37
C GLU A 385 -19.84 -32.70 -20.22
N LEU A 386 -19.18 -31.66 -19.71
CA LEU A 386 -18.95 -30.41 -20.45
C LEU A 386 -17.98 -30.58 -21.62
N LYS A 387 -16.89 -31.36 -21.44
CA LYS A 387 -15.94 -31.66 -22.52
C LYS A 387 -16.56 -32.47 -23.65
N VAL A 388 -17.48 -33.38 -23.33
CA VAL A 388 -18.31 -34.08 -24.33
C VAL A 388 -19.16 -33.10 -25.13
N GLN A 389 -19.83 -32.14 -24.47
CA GLN A 389 -20.63 -31.09 -25.14
C GLN A 389 -19.78 -30.19 -26.05
N LEU A 390 -18.51 -29.98 -25.68
CA LEU A 390 -17.54 -29.24 -26.50
C LEU A 390 -16.98 -30.05 -27.68
N GLY A 391 -17.21 -31.37 -27.72
CA GLY A 391 -16.66 -32.31 -28.71
C GLY A 391 -15.27 -32.83 -28.38
N GLU A 392 -14.71 -32.50 -27.22
CA GLU A 392 -13.35 -32.85 -26.77
C GLU A 392 -13.37 -34.20 -26.01
N TRP A 393 -13.72 -35.27 -26.73
CA TRP A 393 -14.01 -36.59 -26.13
C TRP A 393 -12.80 -37.28 -25.51
N LEU A 394 -11.62 -37.17 -26.14
CA LEU A 394 -10.42 -37.87 -25.67
C LEU A 394 -9.98 -37.36 -24.28
N GLU A 395 -10.07 -36.06 -24.03
CA GLU A 395 -9.79 -35.47 -22.72
C GLU A 395 -10.78 -35.95 -21.64
N ALA A 396 -12.07 -36.06 -21.99
CA ALA A 396 -13.08 -36.59 -21.08
C ALA A 396 -12.86 -38.08 -20.77
N ILE A 397 -12.52 -38.88 -21.78
CA ILE A 397 -12.26 -40.32 -21.62
C ILE A 397 -10.98 -40.57 -20.82
N ALA A 398 -9.95 -39.76 -21.00
CA ALA A 398 -8.70 -39.88 -20.24
C ALA A 398 -8.94 -39.68 -18.73
N LEU A 399 -9.83 -38.74 -18.36
CA LEU A 399 -10.10 -38.40 -16.96
C LEU A 399 -11.23 -39.21 -16.32
N ALA A 400 -12.09 -39.84 -17.12
CA ALA A 400 -13.25 -40.60 -16.65
C ALA A 400 -12.95 -41.77 -15.69
N PRO A 401 -11.79 -42.48 -15.73
CA PRO A 401 -11.46 -43.48 -14.71
C PRO A 401 -11.34 -42.88 -13.31
N GLY A 402 -10.96 -41.59 -13.21
CA GLY A 402 -10.91 -40.86 -11.95
C GLY A 402 -12.28 -40.62 -11.31
N VAL A 403 -13.37 -40.73 -12.08
CA VAL A 403 -14.75 -40.77 -11.55
C VAL A 403 -15.08 -42.19 -11.08
N SER A 404 -15.02 -43.15 -12.02
CA SER A 404 -15.13 -44.59 -11.78
C SER A 404 -14.87 -45.35 -13.07
N LEU A 405 -14.45 -46.62 -12.98
CA LEU A 405 -14.31 -47.50 -14.14
C LEU A 405 -15.65 -47.73 -14.87
N ASN A 406 -16.76 -47.74 -14.15
CA ASN A 406 -18.10 -47.89 -14.75
C ASN A 406 -18.47 -46.66 -15.59
N PHE A 407 -18.22 -45.46 -15.08
CA PHE A 407 -18.43 -44.22 -15.83
C PHE A 407 -17.53 -44.16 -17.07
N TRP A 408 -16.27 -44.59 -16.96
CA TRP A 408 -15.37 -44.69 -18.11
C TRP A 408 -15.90 -45.65 -19.18
N LYS A 409 -16.37 -46.84 -18.81
CA LYS A 409 -16.99 -47.80 -19.75
C LYS A 409 -18.23 -47.23 -20.42
N GLU A 410 -19.07 -46.52 -19.67
CA GLU A 410 -20.25 -45.87 -20.23
C GLU A 410 -19.87 -44.76 -21.23
N LEU A 411 -18.97 -43.86 -20.84
CA LEU A 411 -18.52 -42.75 -21.66
C LEU A 411 -17.82 -43.21 -22.95
N THR A 412 -16.92 -44.19 -22.82
CA THR A 412 -16.25 -44.81 -23.98
C THR A 412 -17.25 -45.49 -24.89
N SER A 413 -18.26 -46.19 -24.36
CA SER A 413 -19.30 -46.79 -25.20
C SER A 413 -20.08 -45.76 -26.02
N ARG A 414 -20.40 -44.58 -25.45
CA ARG A 414 -21.05 -43.47 -26.17
C ARG A 414 -20.14 -42.87 -27.23
N TRP A 415 -18.87 -42.67 -26.91
CA TRP A 415 -17.89 -42.19 -27.88
C TRP A 415 -17.68 -43.18 -29.03
N LEU A 416 -17.61 -44.48 -28.74
CA LEU A 416 -17.45 -45.54 -29.73
C LEU A 416 -18.63 -45.56 -30.73
N VAL A 417 -19.85 -45.22 -30.30
CA VAL A 417 -20.99 -45.07 -31.24
C VAL A 417 -20.72 -43.90 -32.19
N LYS A 418 -20.35 -42.74 -31.65
CA LYS A 418 -20.05 -41.55 -32.45
C LYS A 418 -18.86 -41.75 -33.40
N ALA A 419 -17.78 -42.34 -32.92
CA ALA A 419 -16.57 -42.51 -33.70
C ALA A 419 -16.67 -43.62 -34.76
N LYS A 420 -17.68 -44.49 -34.69
CA LYS A 420 -18.10 -45.34 -35.83
C LYS A 420 -18.71 -44.52 -36.96
N GLU A 421 -19.53 -43.52 -36.63
CA GLU A 421 -20.13 -42.63 -37.64
C GLU A 421 -19.06 -41.79 -38.35
N GLU A 422 -18.00 -41.40 -37.62
CA GLU A 422 -16.90 -40.59 -38.14
C GLU A 422 -15.73 -41.42 -38.73
N ASN A 423 -15.78 -42.76 -38.70
CA ASN A 423 -14.68 -43.66 -39.09
C ASN A 423 -13.31 -43.28 -38.47
N ASN A 424 -13.29 -43.01 -37.17
CA ASN A 424 -12.08 -42.60 -36.48
C ASN A 424 -11.11 -43.80 -36.25
N ASP A 425 -9.83 -43.65 -36.57
CA ASP A 425 -8.81 -44.70 -36.43
C ASP A 425 -8.49 -45.05 -34.96
N LEU A 426 -8.73 -44.12 -34.03
CA LEU A 426 -8.45 -44.30 -32.59
C LEU A 426 -9.42 -45.25 -31.88
N MET A 427 -10.29 -45.95 -32.60
CA MET A 427 -11.35 -46.79 -32.07
C MET A 427 -10.88 -48.12 -31.49
N ALA A 428 -9.82 -48.70 -32.06
CA ALA A 428 -9.38 -50.05 -31.73
C ALA A 428 -8.94 -50.22 -30.27
N PRO A 429 -8.15 -49.31 -29.66
CA PRO A 429 -7.75 -49.41 -28.26
C PRO A 429 -8.94 -49.40 -27.29
N PHE A 430 -9.97 -48.59 -27.56
CA PHE A 430 -11.14 -48.48 -26.67
C PHE A 430 -12.11 -49.66 -26.80
N LEU A 431 -12.27 -50.25 -28.00
CA LEU A 431 -13.06 -51.48 -28.19
C LEU A 431 -12.43 -52.66 -27.46
N ILE A 432 -11.11 -52.77 -27.51
CA ILE A 432 -10.35 -53.77 -26.75
C ILE A 432 -10.53 -53.56 -25.25
N ALA A 433 -10.33 -52.33 -24.77
CA ALA A 433 -10.38 -52.02 -23.35
C ALA A 433 -11.81 -52.07 -22.76
N THR A 434 -12.85 -51.97 -23.58
CA THR A 434 -14.27 -52.20 -23.18
C THR A 434 -14.73 -53.64 -23.38
N ASN A 435 -13.84 -54.54 -23.79
CA ASN A 435 -14.12 -55.96 -24.05
C ASN A 435 -15.16 -56.21 -25.15
N LYS A 436 -15.07 -55.44 -26.24
CA LYS A 436 -15.92 -55.53 -27.45
C LYS A 436 -15.07 -55.87 -28.68
N ALA A 437 -14.18 -56.86 -28.55
CA ALA A 437 -13.27 -57.28 -29.61
C ALA A 437 -14.01 -57.84 -30.86
N ASP A 438 -15.16 -58.49 -30.67
CA ASP A 438 -16.03 -58.96 -31.77
C ASP A 438 -16.45 -57.83 -32.71
N GLU A 439 -16.71 -56.66 -32.14
CA GLU A 439 -17.15 -55.48 -32.90
C GLU A 439 -15.98 -54.84 -33.66
N LEU A 440 -14.77 -54.91 -33.11
CA LEU A 440 -13.54 -54.47 -33.76
C LEU A 440 -13.23 -55.35 -34.99
N ILE A 441 -13.33 -56.67 -34.85
CA ILE A 441 -13.13 -57.62 -35.96
C ILE A 441 -14.12 -57.34 -37.10
N LYS A 442 -15.42 -57.17 -36.77
CA LYS A 442 -16.44 -56.82 -37.77
C LYS A 442 -16.14 -55.51 -38.48
N ASN A 443 -15.56 -54.51 -37.79
CA ASN A 443 -15.20 -53.25 -38.41
C ASN A 443 -13.96 -53.36 -39.31
N TYR A 444 -12.91 -54.04 -38.88
CA TYR A 444 -11.73 -54.27 -39.72
C TYR A 444 -12.04 -55.08 -40.98
N VAL A 445 -12.95 -56.07 -40.89
CA VAL A 445 -13.44 -56.78 -42.07
C VAL A 445 -14.21 -55.85 -43.01
N LYS A 446 -15.08 -54.97 -42.49
CA LYS A 446 -15.79 -53.96 -43.31
C LYS A 446 -14.87 -52.95 -43.97
N GLN A 447 -13.79 -52.56 -43.30
CA GLN A 447 -12.75 -51.65 -43.82
C GLN A 447 -11.68 -52.37 -44.67
N ASN A 448 -11.85 -53.68 -44.90
CA ASN A 448 -10.93 -54.55 -45.67
C ASN A 448 -9.51 -54.72 -45.07
N PHE A 449 -9.34 -54.46 -43.78
CA PHE A 449 -8.10 -54.73 -43.02
C PHE A 449 -8.07 -56.16 -42.47
N LEU A 450 -8.06 -57.14 -43.38
CA LEU A 450 -8.19 -58.57 -43.05
C LEU A 450 -7.03 -59.09 -42.17
N GLU A 451 -5.80 -58.61 -42.39
CA GLU A 451 -4.63 -58.99 -41.58
C GLU A 451 -4.79 -58.58 -40.11
N LYS A 452 -5.25 -57.35 -39.84
CA LYS A 452 -5.49 -56.86 -38.48
C LYS A 452 -6.64 -57.62 -37.80
N ALA A 453 -7.70 -57.92 -38.54
CA ALA A 453 -8.81 -58.74 -38.03
C ALA A 453 -8.36 -60.16 -37.65
N HIS A 454 -7.50 -60.77 -38.48
CA HIS A 454 -6.93 -62.10 -38.22
C HIS A 454 -6.07 -62.12 -36.96
N ILE A 455 -5.17 -61.15 -36.79
CA ILE A 455 -4.33 -61.02 -35.59
C ILE A 455 -5.18 -60.88 -34.32
N VAL A 456 -6.20 -60.03 -34.34
CA VAL A 456 -7.09 -59.84 -33.18
C VAL A 456 -7.89 -61.11 -32.87
N SER A 457 -8.33 -61.85 -33.90
CA SER A 457 -9.05 -63.12 -33.71
C SER A 457 -8.18 -64.22 -33.11
N ILE A 458 -6.90 -64.30 -33.49
CA ILE A 458 -5.92 -65.22 -32.91
C ILE A 458 -5.66 -64.84 -31.45
N ALA A 459 -5.39 -63.55 -31.17
CA ALA A 459 -5.14 -63.07 -29.81
C ALA A 459 -6.31 -63.34 -28.84
N MET A 460 -7.56 -63.29 -29.33
CA MET A 460 -8.73 -63.72 -28.56
C MET A 460 -8.74 -65.23 -28.31
N SER A 461 -8.41 -66.04 -29.31
CA SER A 461 -8.41 -67.51 -29.18
C SER A 461 -7.31 -68.03 -28.24
N GLU A 462 -6.19 -67.31 -28.15
CA GLU A 462 -5.05 -67.64 -27.28
C GLU A 462 -5.25 -67.15 -25.83
N GLY A 463 -6.35 -66.46 -25.52
CA GLY A 463 -6.62 -65.97 -24.17
C GLY A 463 -5.75 -64.79 -23.72
N LEU A 464 -5.05 -64.14 -24.66
CA LEU A 464 -4.23 -62.94 -24.39
C LEU A 464 -5.09 -61.69 -24.11
N MET A 465 -6.42 -61.79 -24.25
CA MET A 465 -7.40 -60.71 -24.07
C MET A 465 -8.42 -61.10 -22.98
N PRO A 466 -8.80 -60.18 -22.08
CA PRO A 466 -9.74 -60.50 -21.00
C PRO A 466 -11.12 -60.85 -21.55
N ALA A 467 -11.57 -62.10 -21.40
CA ALA A 467 -12.89 -62.54 -21.83
C ALA A 467 -14.02 -61.91 -20.99
N SER A 468 -15.23 -61.84 -21.56
CA SER A 468 -16.43 -61.24 -20.96
C SER A 468 -17.01 -62.11 -19.83
N THR A 469 -16.36 -62.09 -18.66
CA THR A 469 -16.89 -62.71 -17.45
C THR A 469 -17.49 -61.67 -16.50
N SER A 470 -18.73 -61.96 -16.11
CA SER A 470 -19.43 -61.38 -14.97
C SER A 470 -18.81 -61.81 -13.64
N SER A 471 -18.91 -60.92 -12.65
CA SER A 471 -18.72 -61.07 -11.19
C SER A 471 -17.34 -61.43 -10.62
N GLU A 472 -16.84 -60.51 -9.76
CA GLU A 472 -16.12 -60.70 -8.48
C GLU A 472 -14.76 -61.45 -8.49
N THR A 473 -13.71 -61.16 -7.73
CA THR A 473 -13.43 -60.37 -6.51
C THR A 473 -11.91 -60.17 -6.36
N SER A 474 -11.54 -59.17 -5.54
CA SER A 474 -10.32 -59.04 -4.72
C SER A 474 -8.91 -59.28 -5.31
N SER A 475 -8.11 -58.22 -5.31
CA SER A 475 -6.84 -58.18 -4.55
C SER A 475 -6.33 -56.74 -4.46
N LYS A 476 -6.11 -56.25 -3.25
CA LYS A 476 -5.38 -55.00 -2.97
C LYS A 476 -3.95 -55.12 -3.52
N PRO A 477 -3.35 -54.05 -4.05
CA PRO A 477 -1.94 -53.80 -3.85
C PRO A 477 -1.78 -52.78 -2.72
N ASP A 478 -0.98 -53.16 -1.74
CA ASP A 478 -0.38 -52.24 -0.79
C ASP A 478 0.32 -51.13 -1.57
N SER A 479 -0.24 -49.92 -1.56
CA SER A 479 0.53 -48.71 -1.80
C SER A 479 0.84 -48.13 -0.43
N VAL A 480 2.12 -48.19 -0.08
CA VAL A 480 2.73 -47.31 0.90
C VAL A 480 2.33 -45.90 0.49
N GLN A 481 1.32 -45.35 1.16
CA GLN A 481 0.97 -43.94 1.05
C GLN A 481 2.15 -43.18 1.63
N GLU A 482 3.06 -42.76 0.77
CA GLU A 482 3.78 -41.52 1.00
C GLU A 482 2.70 -40.47 1.24
N ASN A 483 2.46 -40.16 2.52
CA ASN A 483 1.65 -39.03 2.92
C ASN A 483 2.35 -37.77 2.39
N LEU A 484 2.10 -37.44 1.13
CA LEU A 484 2.40 -36.16 0.53
C LEU A 484 1.82 -35.12 1.49
N ASN A 485 2.70 -34.36 2.11
CA ASN A 485 2.32 -33.38 3.11
C ASN A 485 1.73 -32.16 2.37
N PHE A 486 0.47 -32.28 1.92
CA PHE A 486 -0.24 -31.26 1.14
C PHE A 486 -0.26 -29.91 1.84
N GLU A 487 -0.22 -29.89 3.18
CA GLU A 487 -0.10 -28.67 3.98
C GLU A 487 1.18 -27.90 3.69
N LYS A 488 2.31 -28.61 3.53
CA LYS A 488 3.59 -28.00 3.15
C LYS A 488 3.53 -27.38 1.75
N LEU A 489 2.92 -28.08 0.79
CA LEU A 489 2.75 -27.56 -0.58
C LEU A 489 1.82 -26.33 -0.62
N ILE A 490 0.75 -26.33 0.17
CA ILE A 490 -0.14 -25.16 0.32
C ILE A 490 0.66 -23.98 0.87
N TYR A 491 1.41 -24.19 1.94
CA TYR A 491 2.24 -23.17 2.55
C TYR A 491 3.29 -22.62 1.58
N ASP A 492 4.03 -23.48 0.87
CA ASP A 492 5.05 -23.08 -0.10
C ASP A 492 4.45 -22.28 -1.26
N ASN A 493 3.26 -22.66 -1.75
CA ASN A 493 2.53 -21.92 -2.77
C ASN A 493 2.07 -20.55 -2.28
N ILE A 494 1.52 -20.47 -1.06
CA ILE A 494 1.09 -19.22 -0.43
C ILE A 494 2.28 -18.29 -0.26
N LYS A 495 3.41 -18.81 0.24
CA LYS A 495 4.65 -18.05 0.41
C LYS A 495 5.12 -17.48 -0.93
N HIS A 496 5.18 -18.29 -1.99
CA HIS A 496 5.58 -17.84 -3.31
C HIS A 496 4.63 -16.79 -3.91
N LEU A 497 3.31 -16.96 -3.73
CA LEU A 497 2.31 -15.99 -4.17
C LEU A 497 2.38 -14.68 -3.39
N ALA A 498 2.55 -14.75 -2.08
CA ALA A 498 2.73 -13.59 -1.21
C ALA A 498 4.01 -12.83 -1.59
N GLU A 499 5.13 -13.52 -1.79
CA GLU A 499 6.39 -12.92 -2.26
C GLU A 499 6.23 -12.23 -3.61
N ARG A 500 5.52 -12.83 -4.56
CA ARG A 500 5.22 -12.20 -5.86
C ARG A 500 4.43 -10.89 -5.69
N HIS A 501 3.49 -10.83 -4.75
CA HIS A 501 2.73 -9.62 -4.45
C HIS A 501 3.56 -8.58 -3.69
N MET A 502 4.45 -9.01 -2.79
CA MET A 502 5.43 -8.12 -2.12
C MET A 502 6.35 -7.48 -3.14
N VAL A 503 6.97 -8.27 -4.01
CA VAL A 503 7.89 -7.77 -5.06
C VAL A 503 7.18 -6.78 -5.99
N ARG A 504 5.87 -6.92 -6.19
CA ARG A 504 5.05 -5.98 -6.99
C ARG A 504 4.68 -4.67 -6.27
N GLY A 505 5.05 -4.48 -5.00
CA GLY A 505 4.66 -3.32 -4.20
C GLY A 505 3.20 -3.36 -3.73
N SER A 506 2.69 -4.56 -3.43
CA SER A 506 1.33 -4.77 -2.89
C SER A 506 1.33 -5.58 -1.58
N PRO A 507 1.89 -5.03 -0.49
CA PRO A 507 2.10 -5.76 0.76
C PRO A 507 0.80 -6.21 1.43
N VAL A 508 -0.25 -5.39 1.40
CA VAL A 508 -1.57 -5.74 1.96
C VAL A 508 -2.20 -6.95 1.24
N LYS A 509 -1.97 -7.10 -0.08
CA LYS A 509 -2.42 -8.28 -0.83
C LYS A 509 -1.57 -9.51 -0.51
N ALA A 510 -0.28 -9.35 -0.26
CA ALA A 510 0.56 -10.44 0.24
C ALA A 510 0.08 -10.92 1.62
N ALA A 511 -0.28 -10.00 2.52
CA ALA A 511 -0.88 -10.33 3.81
C ALA A 511 -2.20 -11.11 3.65
N CYS A 512 -3.06 -10.73 2.68
CA CYS A 512 -4.29 -11.46 2.38
C CYS A 512 -4.04 -12.93 1.99
N TRP A 513 -2.93 -13.25 1.31
CA TRP A 513 -2.60 -14.64 0.98
C TRP A 513 -2.33 -15.48 2.23
N TYR A 514 -1.58 -14.96 3.20
CA TYR A 514 -1.40 -15.65 4.48
C TYR A 514 -2.70 -15.77 5.28
N LEU A 515 -3.53 -14.71 5.29
CA LEU A 515 -4.86 -14.76 5.92
C LEU A 515 -5.80 -15.77 5.26
N SER A 516 -5.63 -16.06 3.96
CA SER A 516 -6.45 -17.05 3.25
C SER A 516 -6.34 -18.46 3.82
N ASP A 517 -5.21 -18.75 4.48
CA ASP A 517 -4.91 -20.00 5.19
C ASP A 517 -4.97 -19.87 6.72
N SER A 518 -5.46 -18.74 7.21
CA SER A 518 -5.51 -18.43 8.66
C SER A 518 -4.15 -18.21 9.32
N ASN A 519 -3.08 -17.96 8.54
CA ASN A 519 -1.75 -17.61 9.07
C ASN A 519 -1.67 -16.11 9.39
N MET A 520 -1.94 -15.76 10.65
CA MET A 520 -1.93 -14.37 11.10
C MET A 520 -0.53 -13.77 11.19
N GLN A 521 0.45 -14.54 11.66
CA GLN A 521 1.82 -14.05 11.84
C GLN A 521 2.47 -13.69 10.51
N GLY A 522 2.32 -14.54 9.49
CA GLY A 522 2.78 -14.25 8.13
C GLY A 522 2.10 -13.03 7.51
N ALA A 523 0.82 -12.80 7.84
CA ALA A 523 0.11 -11.61 7.37
C ALA A 523 0.64 -10.32 8.00
N LEU A 524 0.84 -10.30 9.33
CA LEU A 524 1.39 -9.14 10.05
C LEU A 524 2.81 -8.81 9.59
N TYR A 525 3.60 -9.85 9.34
CA TYR A 525 4.93 -9.73 8.76
C TYR A 525 4.93 -9.04 7.39
N CYS A 526 4.03 -9.41 6.49
CA CYS A 526 3.90 -8.73 5.20
C CYS A 526 3.53 -7.24 5.34
N LEU A 527 2.71 -6.89 6.34
CA LEU A 527 2.34 -5.49 6.60
C LEU A 527 3.52 -4.67 7.13
N LEU A 528 4.29 -5.22 8.09
CA LEU A 528 5.53 -4.61 8.60
C LEU A 528 6.56 -4.39 7.50
N ARG A 529 6.82 -5.42 6.70
CA ARG A 529 7.73 -5.37 5.55
C ARG A 529 7.27 -4.39 4.47
N GLY A 530 6.00 -4.04 4.46
CA GLY A 530 5.38 -3.05 3.56
C GLY A 530 5.32 -1.63 4.10
N ASN A 531 5.78 -1.38 5.32
CA ASN A 531 5.59 -0.13 6.08
C ASN A 531 4.11 0.27 6.27
N GLU A 532 3.18 -0.69 6.31
CA GLU A 532 1.75 -0.49 6.58
C GLU A 532 1.48 -0.61 8.09
N LEU A 533 2.18 0.20 8.89
CA LEU A 533 2.31 0.04 10.33
C LEU A 533 0.99 0.25 11.07
N GLU A 534 0.25 1.31 10.76
CA GLU A 534 -1.02 1.62 11.41
C GLU A 534 -2.08 0.56 11.13
N LEU A 535 -2.05 -0.03 9.91
CA LEU A 535 -2.92 -1.14 9.56
C LEU A 535 -2.53 -2.41 10.34
N ALA A 536 -1.23 -2.71 10.49
CA ALA A 536 -0.77 -3.84 11.29
C ALA A 536 -1.21 -3.73 12.75
N VAL A 537 -1.03 -2.56 13.38
CA VAL A 537 -1.50 -2.32 14.76
C VAL A 537 -3.02 -2.44 14.84
N SER A 538 -3.77 -1.79 13.95
CA SER A 538 -5.24 -1.90 13.92
C SER A 538 -5.73 -3.34 13.84
N VAL A 539 -5.06 -4.17 13.03
CA VAL A 539 -5.37 -5.58 12.86
C VAL A 539 -5.09 -6.35 14.16
N CYS A 540 -3.95 -6.14 14.81
CA CYS A 540 -3.63 -6.74 16.11
C CYS A 540 -4.62 -6.31 17.20
N MET A 541 -4.93 -5.02 17.31
CA MET A 541 -5.89 -4.49 18.29
C MET A 541 -7.29 -5.06 18.07
N SER A 542 -7.72 -5.19 16.81
CA SER A 542 -9.04 -5.77 16.48
C SER A 542 -9.14 -7.28 16.78
N THR A 543 -8.01 -7.99 16.78
CA THR A 543 -7.95 -9.46 16.99
C THR A 543 -7.53 -9.83 18.41
N GLY A 544 -6.94 -8.91 19.16
CA GLY A 544 -6.40 -9.14 20.51
C GLY A 544 -5.10 -9.94 20.52
N ILE A 545 -4.45 -10.13 19.38
CA ILE A 545 -3.26 -10.98 19.27
C ILE A 545 -2.01 -10.16 19.66
N LYS A 546 -1.36 -10.57 20.75
CA LYS A 546 -0.02 -10.10 21.11
C LYS A 546 1.01 -10.87 20.28
N SER A 547 1.69 -10.18 19.38
CA SER A 547 2.73 -10.76 18.51
C SER A 547 4.01 -9.93 18.58
N PRO A 548 5.20 -10.54 18.34
CA PRO A 548 6.44 -9.76 18.23
C PRO A 548 6.35 -8.72 17.10
N SER A 549 5.55 -9.02 16.07
CA SER A 549 5.21 -8.09 14.99
C SER A 549 4.49 -6.83 15.49
N LEU A 550 3.58 -6.94 16.46
CA LEU A 550 2.93 -5.78 17.08
C LEU A 550 3.95 -4.88 17.77
N LYS A 551 4.86 -5.47 18.56
CA LYS A 551 5.94 -4.73 19.22
C LYS A 551 6.77 -3.93 18.21
N MET A 552 7.21 -4.56 17.13
CA MET A 552 7.99 -3.88 16.09
C MET A 552 7.21 -2.75 15.40
N ALA A 553 5.91 -2.96 15.13
CA ALA A 553 5.07 -1.94 14.50
C ALA A 553 4.91 -0.70 15.41
N LEU A 554 4.68 -0.91 16.71
CA LEU A 554 4.59 0.17 17.69
C LEU A 554 5.92 0.92 17.85
N ILE A 555 7.05 0.21 17.85
CA ILE A 555 8.38 0.84 17.90
C ILE A 555 8.58 1.75 16.69
N TYR A 556 8.32 1.27 15.47
CA TYR A 556 8.47 2.09 14.27
C TYR A 556 7.49 3.27 14.23
N LEU A 557 6.25 3.11 14.71
CA LEU A 557 5.31 4.22 14.84
C LEU A 557 5.75 5.24 15.90
N ALA A 558 6.29 4.80 17.03
CA ALA A 558 6.83 5.69 18.05
C ALA A 558 8.00 6.52 17.49
N TRP A 559 8.90 5.91 16.73
CA TRP A 559 9.99 6.62 16.04
C TRP A 559 9.49 7.59 14.96
N ARG A 560 8.38 7.28 14.27
CA ARG A 560 7.70 8.24 13.39
C ARG A 560 7.18 9.44 14.17
N CYS A 561 6.54 9.22 15.33
CA CYS A 561 6.06 10.30 16.20
C CYS A 561 7.21 11.21 16.65
N VAL A 562 8.37 10.62 16.98
CA VAL A 562 9.60 11.37 17.31
C VAL A 562 10.04 12.29 16.17
N GLY A 563 9.97 11.82 14.92
CA GLY A 563 10.25 12.65 13.74
C GLY A 563 9.31 13.84 13.60
N ASN A 564 8.05 13.68 14.03
CA ASN A 564 7.03 14.72 14.04
C ASN A 564 7.02 15.57 15.33
N GLN A 565 7.98 15.36 16.24
CA GLN A 565 8.06 16.02 17.56
C GLN A 565 6.88 15.69 18.50
N GLU A 566 6.18 14.56 18.30
CA GLU A 566 5.04 14.10 19.10
C GLU A 566 5.46 13.08 20.18
N TRP A 567 6.31 13.52 21.12
CA TRP A 567 6.95 12.64 22.11
C TRP A 567 5.95 11.93 23.04
N ASP A 568 4.87 12.60 23.44
CA ASP A 568 3.85 12.04 24.33
C ASP A 568 3.15 10.83 23.69
N ILE A 569 2.76 10.96 22.42
CA ILE A 569 2.09 9.90 21.67
C ILE A 569 3.05 8.73 21.48
N ALA A 570 4.35 9.00 21.26
CA ALA A 570 5.37 7.97 21.15
C ALA A 570 5.44 7.10 22.42
N MET A 571 5.43 7.72 23.61
CA MET A 571 5.44 6.99 24.88
C MET A 571 4.16 6.18 25.10
N GLU A 572 3.00 6.80 24.88
CA GLU A 572 1.71 6.13 25.04
C GLU A 572 1.56 4.93 24.07
N LEU A 573 2.12 5.01 22.85
CA LEU A 573 2.18 3.87 21.92
C LEU A 573 3.06 2.73 22.46
N LEU A 574 4.18 3.05 23.10
CA LEU A 574 5.06 2.04 23.69
C LEU A 574 4.45 1.38 24.92
N ASP A 575 3.55 2.06 25.64
CA ASP A 575 2.82 1.50 26.79
C ASP A 575 1.78 0.44 26.40
N LEU A 576 1.37 0.39 25.13
CA LEU A 576 0.44 -0.64 24.63
C LEU A 576 1.06 -2.06 24.65
N CYS A 577 2.39 -2.19 24.75
CA CYS A 577 3.09 -3.47 24.77
C CYS A 577 4.10 -3.56 25.94
N PRO A 578 4.17 -4.71 26.65
CA PRO A 578 5.24 -4.96 27.61
C PRO A 578 6.61 -5.09 26.89
N ASP A 579 7.70 -4.84 27.62
CA ASP A 579 9.10 -4.97 27.19
C ASP A 579 9.60 -3.90 26.19
N THR A 580 9.11 -2.67 26.28
CA THR A 580 9.52 -1.52 25.44
C THR A 580 10.46 -0.53 26.16
N GLU A 581 10.89 -0.85 27.38
CA GLU A 581 11.70 0.04 28.24
C GLU A 581 13.00 0.52 27.57
N GLY A 582 13.69 -0.35 26.83
CA GLY A 582 14.89 0.04 26.08
C GLY A 582 14.63 1.10 25.00
N GLU A 583 13.44 1.10 24.40
CA GLU A 583 13.04 2.09 23.40
C GLU A 583 12.59 3.39 24.03
N LYS A 584 11.88 3.33 25.17
CA LYS A 584 11.54 4.52 25.96
C LYS A 584 12.81 5.29 26.36
N ILE A 585 13.82 4.55 26.86
CA ILE A 585 15.14 5.11 27.17
C ILE A 585 15.76 5.74 25.91
N ALA A 586 15.75 5.05 24.77
CA ALA A 586 16.32 5.56 23.53
C ALA A 586 15.63 6.86 23.04
N ILE A 587 14.31 6.96 23.20
CA ILE A 587 13.55 8.18 22.89
C ILE A 587 13.91 9.32 23.84
N CYS A 588 14.02 9.04 25.15
CA CYS A 588 14.45 10.04 26.14
C CYS A 588 15.87 10.57 25.85
N ILE A 589 16.81 9.71 25.44
CA ILE A 589 18.17 10.12 25.04
C ILE A 589 18.14 11.02 23.81
N ASN A 590 17.26 10.73 22.85
CA ASN A 590 17.12 11.51 21.61
C ASN A 590 16.37 12.84 21.80
N CYS A 591 15.85 13.11 23.00
CA CYS A 591 14.95 14.21 23.25
C CYS A 591 15.70 15.56 23.24
N GLU A 592 15.35 16.46 22.33
CA GLU A 592 15.96 17.80 22.20
C GLU A 592 15.28 18.87 23.08
N LEU A 593 14.35 18.45 23.95
CA LEU A 593 13.57 19.34 24.83
C LEU A 593 14.38 19.91 26.01
N SER A 594 13.78 20.89 26.71
CA SER A 594 14.32 21.47 27.94
C SER A 594 14.47 20.44 29.07
N THR A 595 15.27 20.73 30.10
CA THR A 595 15.47 19.80 31.24
C THR A 595 14.18 19.47 31.98
N THR A 596 13.24 20.43 32.07
CA THR A 596 11.93 20.24 32.68
C THR A 596 11.03 19.32 31.86
N GLU A 597 11.00 19.51 30.54
CA GLU A 597 10.22 18.67 29.62
C GLU A 597 10.81 17.27 29.51
N ARG A 598 12.14 17.13 29.55
CA ARG A 598 12.82 15.83 29.65
C ARG A 598 12.50 15.11 30.94
N ASN A 599 12.50 15.79 32.09
CA ASN A 599 12.08 15.19 33.36
C ASN A 599 10.61 14.74 33.34
N TYR A 600 9.73 15.50 32.68
CA TYR A 600 8.34 15.08 32.45
C TYR A 600 8.24 13.81 31.58
N LEU A 601 9.05 13.71 30.52
CA LEU A 601 9.15 12.49 29.71
C LEU A 601 9.76 11.32 30.50
N HIS A 602 10.76 11.56 31.35
CA HIS A 602 11.32 10.55 32.25
C HIS A 602 10.25 10.01 33.20
N GLU A 603 9.44 10.89 33.80
CA GLU A 603 8.34 10.51 34.67
C GLU A 603 7.33 9.61 33.94
N LYS A 604 6.92 9.99 32.72
CA LYS A 604 6.04 9.16 31.87
C LYS A 604 6.66 7.81 31.51
N ALA A 605 7.96 7.79 31.26
CA ALA A 605 8.69 6.56 30.94
C ALA A 605 8.98 5.69 32.17
N GLY A 606 8.74 6.16 33.40
CA GLY A 606 9.12 5.46 34.63
C GLY A 606 10.63 5.47 34.92
N ILE A 607 11.35 6.46 34.38
CA ILE A 607 12.81 6.63 34.50
C ILE A 607 13.11 7.67 35.60
N PRO A 608 14.20 7.53 36.38
CA PRO A 608 14.62 8.54 37.36
C PRO A 608 14.89 9.90 36.72
N SER A 609 14.84 10.97 37.52
CA SER A 609 15.18 12.32 37.04
C SER A 609 16.61 12.40 36.52
N ILE A 610 16.92 13.42 35.72
CA ILE A 610 18.27 13.62 35.14
C ILE A 610 19.36 13.64 36.22
N GLU A 611 19.10 14.28 37.36
CA GLU A 611 20.06 14.38 38.48
C GLU A 611 20.25 13.06 39.22
N GLU A 612 19.17 12.27 39.39
CA GLU A 612 19.24 10.94 39.98
C GLU A 612 19.96 9.96 39.05
N CYS A 613 19.74 10.06 37.73
CA CYS A 613 20.47 9.28 36.74
C CYS A 613 21.99 9.51 36.85
N ALA A 614 22.42 10.76 37.04
CA ALA A 614 23.84 11.09 37.21
C ALA A 614 24.44 10.42 38.47
N LYS A 615 23.74 10.48 39.61
CA LYS A 615 24.17 9.83 40.85
C LYS A 615 24.26 8.32 40.71
N ILE A 616 23.24 7.70 40.11
CA ILE A 616 23.21 6.24 39.86
C ILE A 616 24.37 5.83 38.95
N ALA A 617 24.75 6.66 37.97
CA ALA A 617 25.89 6.39 37.10
C ALA A 617 27.21 6.45 37.87
N GLU A 618 27.40 7.45 38.74
CA GLU A 618 28.60 7.58 39.58
C GLU A 618 28.74 6.43 40.59
N ASP A 619 27.64 6.02 41.23
CA ASP A 619 27.63 4.90 42.17
C ASP A 619 28.00 3.58 41.46
N LYS A 620 27.45 3.36 40.26
CA LYS A 620 27.71 2.15 39.45
C LYS A 620 29.05 2.14 38.72
N LEU A 621 29.78 3.25 38.68
CA LEU A 621 31.13 3.26 38.14
C LEU A 621 32.07 2.35 38.97
N GLN A 622 31.69 2.03 40.22
CA GLN A 622 32.42 1.12 41.10
C GLN A 622 32.07 -0.37 40.88
N ASP A 623 30.94 -0.66 40.22
CA ASP A 623 30.44 -2.01 39.92
C ASP A 623 30.61 -2.31 38.42
N GLU A 624 31.63 -3.08 38.04
CA GLU A 624 31.91 -3.43 36.63
C GLU A 624 30.86 -4.34 35.96
N GLU A 625 29.80 -4.76 36.67
CA GLU A 625 28.93 -5.85 36.22
C GLU A 625 27.97 -5.50 35.06
N ASN A 626 27.80 -4.22 34.66
CA ASN A 626 26.94 -3.90 33.49
C ASN A 626 27.24 -2.56 32.78
N VAL A 627 28.17 -2.57 31.83
CA VAL A 627 28.55 -1.42 30.98
C VAL A 627 27.34 -0.80 30.25
N LEU A 628 26.38 -1.61 29.80
CA LEU A 628 25.21 -1.12 29.07
C LEU A 628 24.33 -0.23 29.94
N LYS A 629 24.05 -0.64 31.17
CA LYS A 629 23.28 0.20 32.12
C LYS A 629 24.05 1.47 32.51
N LEU A 630 25.37 1.38 32.68
CA LEU A 630 26.21 2.52 33.01
C LEU A 630 26.16 3.59 31.89
N VAL A 631 26.34 3.16 30.64
CA VAL A 631 26.24 4.05 29.47
C VAL A 631 24.84 4.63 29.35
N GLN A 632 23.78 3.84 29.59
CA GLN A 632 22.40 4.35 29.60
C GLN A 632 22.22 5.52 30.59
N PHE A 633 22.64 5.37 31.85
CA PHE A 633 22.47 6.42 32.84
C PHE A 633 23.33 7.66 32.54
N TYR A 634 24.54 7.51 32.00
CA TYR A 634 25.35 8.65 31.57
C TYR A 634 24.82 9.39 30.35
N LEU A 635 24.10 8.70 29.45
CA LEU A 635 23.44 9.33 28.30
C LEU A 635 22.11 10.01 28.70
N LEU A 636 21.43 9.49 29.72
CA LEU A 636 20.24 10.11 30.30
C LEU A 636 20.59 11.30 31.22
N ALA A 637 21.72 11.21 31.92
CA ALA A 637 22.36 12.35 32.54
C ALA A 637 22.95 13.25 31.44
N ASN A 638 23.04 14.56 31.66
CA ASN A 638 23.55 15.51 30.66
C ASN A 638 25.08 15.38 30.41
N GLU A 639 25.66 14.20 30.67
CA GLU A 639 27.09 13.87 30.62
C GLU A 639 27.42 12.93 29.45
N CYS A 640 26.81 13.16 28.28
CA CYS A 640 26.91 12.28 27.11
C CYS A 640 28.35 11.91 26.72
N LYS A 641 29.31 12.81 26.91
CA LYS A 641 30.72 12.57 26.57
C LYS A 641 31.34 11.40 27.34
N LYS A 642 31.12 11.34 28.66
CA LYS A 642 31.62 10.24 29.49
C LYS A 642 30.98 8.91 29.09
N GLY A 643 29.67 8.93 28.83
CA GLY A 643 28.94 7.75 28.36
C GLY A 643 29.46 7.22 27.01
N LEU A 644 29.73 8.11 26.06
CA LEU A 644 30.28 7.74 24.76
C LEU A 644 31.74 7.24 24.86
N ASP A 645 32.58 7.84 25.70
CA ASP A 645 33.96 7.38 25.92
C ASP A 645 33.99 5.94 26.46
N ILE A 646 33.19 5.65 27.49
CA ILE A 646 33.10 4.32 28.10
C ILE A 646 32.54 3.30 27.09
N GLY A 647 31.46 3.66 26.39
CA GLY A 647 30.82 2.76 25.44
C GLY A 647 31.70 2.45 24.22
N LEU A 648 32.38 3.44 23.64
CA LEU A 648 33.29 3.24 22.51
C LEU A 648 34.53 2.43 22.90
N LYS A 649 35.05 2.62 24.13
CA LYS A 649 36.14 1.79 24.65
C LYS A 649 35.74 0.31 24.71
N PHE A 650 34.56 0.02 25.24
CA PHE A 650 34.03 -1.34 25.31
C PHE A 650 33.84 -1.96 23.91
N VAL A 651 33.31 -1.21 22.94
CA VAL A 651 33.15 -1.68 21.56
C VAL A 651 34.50 -2.02 20.94
N LYS A 652 35.54 -1.21 21.17
CA LYS A 652 36.91 -1.48 20.69
C LYS A 652 37.47 -2.77 21.27
N GLU A 653 37.41 -2.93 22.58
CA GLU A 653 37.90 -4.11 23.30
C GLU A 653 37.20 -5.39 22.81
N THR A 654 35.88 -5.34 22.68
CA THR A 654 35.08 -6.48 22.21
C THR A 654 35.40 -6.85 20.76
N LEU A 655 35.57 -5.87 19.86
CA LEU A 655 35.91 -6.13 18.46
C LEU A 655 37.33 -6.67 18.25
N SER A 656 38.23 -6.45 19.22
CA SER A 656 39.57 -7.04 19.20
C SER A 656 39.59 -8.52 19.59
N GLU A 657 38.50 -9.05 20.14
CA GLU A 657 38.38 -10.48 20.46
C GLU A 657 38.11 -11.33 19.21
N PRO A 658 38.65 -12.57 19.12
CA PRO A 658 38.45 -13.43 17.95
C PRO A 658 37.01 -13.96 17.79
N LYS A 659 36.22 -13.95 18.88
CA LYS A 659 34.81 -14.33 18.89
C LYS A 659 34.04 -13.30 19.73
N TRP A 660 33.28 -12.46 19.06
CA TRP A 660 32.46 -11.44 19.69
C TRP A 660 30.99 -11.62 19.35
N ASN A 661 30.11 -11.20 20.27
CA ASN A 661 28.67 -11.29 20.09
C ASN A 661 28.14 -10.03 19.38
N LEU A 662 27.45 -10.22 18.25
CA LEU A 662 26.85 -9.13 17.48
C LEU A 662 25.75 -8.39 18.27
N GLU A 663 24.98 -9.10 19.09
CA GLU A 663 23.81 -8.54 19.78
C GLU A 663 24.21 -7.56 20.89
N SER A 664 25.24 -7.87 21.68
CA SER A 664 25.70 -6.99 22.76
C SER A 664 26.27 -5.68 22.22
N ILE A 665 27.07 -5.75 21.15
CA ILE A 665 27.63 -4.58 20.47
C ILE A 665 26.51 -3.76 19.83
N TRP A 666 25.55 -4.42 19.17
CA TRP A 666 24.43 -3.74 18.52
C TRP A 666 23.56 -2.97 19.51
N GLN A 667 23.19 -3.56 20.64
CA GLN A 667 22.38 -2.89 21.66
C GLN A 667 23.06 -1.63 22.20
N LEU A 668 24.37 -1.70 22.45
CA LEU A 668 25.15 -0.57 22.93
C LEU A 668 25.32 0.52 21.85
N LEU A 669 25.68 0.14 20.62
CA LEU A 669 25.79 1.08 19.49
C LEU A 669 24.47 1.75 19.19
N ARG A 670 23.36 1.00 19.26
CA ARG A 670 22.02 1.54 19.04
C ARG A 670 21.68 2.62 20.07
N LEU A 671 21.96 2.39 21.35
CA LEU A 671 21.77 3.40 22.40
C LEU A 671 22.64 4.63 22.20
N MET A 672 23.94 4.45 21.91
CA MET A 672 24.86 5.57 21.66
C MET A 672 24.52 6.36 20.39
N SER A 673 23.97 5.68 19.36
CA SER A 673 23.47 6.35 18.16
C SER A 673 22.22 7.19 18.42
N CYS A 674 21.63 7.11 19.61
CA CYS A 674 20.48 7.90 19.99
C CYS A 674 20.77 9.28 20.54
N VAL A 675 22.04 9.62 20.74
CA VAL A 675 22.44 10.99 21.07
C VAL A 675 21.98 11.94 19.97
N SER A 676 21.45 13.10 20.37
CA SER A 676 20.89 14.06 19.43
C SER A 676 21.89 14.51 18.37
N SER A 677 21.40 14.69 17.13
CA SER A 677 22.26 15.06 16.00
C SER A 677 22.92 16.41 16.18
N HIS A 678 22.27 17.35 16.88
CA HIS A 678 22.86 18.65 17.17
C HIS A 678 24.13 18.52 18.03
N LEU A 679 24.11 17.69 19.08
CA LEU A 679 25.27 17.49 19.94
C LEU A 679 26.42 16.80 19.20
N LEU A 680 26.10 15.82 18.35
CA LEU A 680 27.12 15.11 17.57
C LEU A 680 27.72 15.96 16.44
N GLN A 681 27.05 17.03 16.01
CA GLN A 681 27.57 17.96 15.01
C GLN A 681 28.50 19.02 15.59
N ASP A 682 28.54 19.18 16.92
CA ASP A 682 29.49 20.05 17.59
C ASP A 682 30.93 19.54 17.45
N ILE A 683 31.86 20.47 17.24
CA ILE A 683 33.29 20.18 17.02
C ILE A 683 33.91 19.37 18.17
N SER A 684 33.41 19.53 19.40
CA SER A 684 33.89 18.78 20.56
C SER A 684 33.63 17.28 20.50
N PHE A 685 32.71 16.83 19.65
CA PHE A 685 32.30 15.43 19.47
C PHE A 685 32.77 14.82 18.16
N ASP A 686 33.59 15.50 17.35
CA ASP A 686 34.03 15.02 16.03
C ASP A 686 34.64 13.60 16.09
N ARG A 687 35.47 13.33 17.11
CA ARG A 687 36.03 12.00 17.35
C ARG A 687 34.94 10.95 17.58
N HIS A 688 34.05 11.21 18.54
CA HIS A 688 32.97 10.29 18.93
C HIS A 688 32.01 10.04 17.78
N ARG A 689 31.60 11.11 17.08
CA ARG A 689 30.75 11.04 15.90
C ARG A 689 31.37 10.16 14.82
N PHE A 690 32.65 10.38 14.52
CA PHE A 690 33.36 9.59 13.52
C PHE A 690 33.41 8.10 13.89
N GLU A 691 33.86 7.78 15.11
CA GLU A 691 33.95 6.39 15.58
C GLU A 691 32.56 5.71 15.57
N LEU A 692 31.52 6.40 16.05
CA LEU A 692 30.14 5.89 16.02
C LEU A 692 29.64 5.62 14.60
N GLN A 693 29.89 6.53 13.65
CA GLN A 693 29.45 6.34 12.27
C GLN A 693 30.11 5.14 11.60
N VAL A 694 31.41 4.92 11.85
CA VAL A 694 32.16 3.77 11.33
C VAL A 694 31.60 2.47 11.91
N TYR A 695 31.50 2.38 13.24
CA TYR A 695 31.01 1.15 13.89
C TYR A 695 29.55 0.86 13.56
N CYS A 696 28.67 1.87 13.51
CA CYS A 696 27.26 1.68 13.12
C CYS A 696 27.12 1.22 11.66
N ALA A 697 27.92 1.76 10.72
CA ALA A 697 27.89 1.32 9.34
C ALA A 697 28.43 -0.11 9.17
N TYR A 698 29.50 -0.47 9.89
CA TYR A 698 30.11 -1.79 9.83
C TYR A 698 29.19 -2.86 10.46
N ILE A 699 28.75 -2.67 11.69
CA ILE A 699 27.84 -3.59 12.39
C ILE A 699 26.47 -3.65 11.69
N GLY A 700 25.98 -2.50 11.22
CA GLY A 700 24.75 -2.42 10.43
C GLY A 700 24.79 -3.28 9.15
N ALA A 701 25.96 -3.49 8.55
CA ALA A 701 26.10 -4.36 7.37
C ALA A 701 25.84 -5.84 7.72
N PHE A 702 26.34 -6.32 8.86
CA PHE A 702 26.06 -7.69 9.33
C PHE A 702 24.60 -7.88 9.72
N ILE A 703 23.99 -6.88 10.36
CA ILE A 703 22.57 -6.91 10.71
C ILE A 703 21.72 -6.90 9.44
N ALA A 704 22.10 -6.12 8.43
CA ALA A 704 21.44 -6.15 7.12
C ALA A 704 21.52 -7.53 6.45
N ILE A 705 22.64 -8.26 6.61
CA ILE A 705 22.75 -9.65 6.14
C ILE A 705 21.79 -10.56 6.92
N ARG A 706 21.78 -10.47 8.26
CA ARG A 706 20.89 -11.24 9.15
C ARG A 706 19.41 -11.00 8.86
N GLN A 707 19.03 -9.75 8.57
CA GLN A 707 17.66 -9.34 8.24
C GLN A 707 17.33 -9.48 6.74
N GLY A 708 18.24 -9.94 5.89
CA GLY A 708 17.96 -10.11 4.45
C GLY A 708 17.81 -8.81 3.66
N PHE A 709 18.32 -7.68 4.17
CA PHE A 709 18.38 -6.38 3.48
C PHE A 709 19.59 -6.30 2.55
N TYR A 710 19.74 -7.32 1.69
CA TYR A 710 20.84 -7.44 0.75
C TYR A 710 21.13 -6.18 -0.09
N PRO A 711 20.12 -5.41 -0.52
CA PRO A 711 20.37 -4.28 -1.39
C PRO A 711 21.17 -3.12 -0.73
N ILE A 712 21.28 -3.05 0.61
CA ILE A 712 22.02 -2.00 1.34
C ILE A 712 23.35 -2.47 1.96
N VAL A 713 23.66 -3.77 1.93
CA VAL A 713 24.88 -4.33 2.55
C VAL A 713 26.16 -3.72 1.97
N VAL A 714 26.28 -3.71 0.64
CA VAL A 714 27.45 -3.12 -0.04
C VAL A 714 27.56 -1.60 0.20
N PRO A 715 26.46 -0.82 0.07
CA PRO A 715 26.46 0.58 0.48
C PRO A 715 26.94 0.83 1.91
N LEU A 716 26.56 0.00 2.89
CA LEU A 716 26.99 0.15 4.29
C LEU A 716 28.50 -0.07 4.47
N PHE A 717 29.06 -1.14 3.91
CA PHE A 717 30.51 -1.36 3.92
C PHE A 717 31.27 -0.23 3.23
N SER A 718 30.76 0.26 2.10
CA SER A 718 31.36 1.40 1.39
C SER A 718 31.33 2.69 2.21
N ALA A 719 30.28 2.90 3.02
CA ALA A 719 30.15 4.05 3.91
C ALA A 719 31.18 4.00 5.04
N ALA A 720 31.36 2.84 5.68
CA ALA A 720 32.39 2.63 6.71
C ALA A 720 33.81 2.84 6.15
N MET A 721 34.12 2.20 5.01
CA MET A 721 35.45 2.28 4.39
C MET A 721 35.82 3.71 3.98
N SER A 722 34.88 4.45 3.39
CA SER A 722 35.15 5.83 2.95
C SER A 722 35.27 6.83 4.11
N LEU A 723 34.70 6.53 5.29
CA LEU A 723 34.96 7.28 6.51
C LEU A 723 36.40 7.05 6.98
N ILE A 724 36.84 5.79 7.08
CA ILE A 724 38.21 5.43 7.48
C ILE A 724 39.26 6.11 6.60
N ARG A 725 39.03 6.17 5.28
CA ARG A 725 39.95 6.87 4.35
C ARG A 725 40.05 8.38 4.61
N ARG A 726 38.96 9.03 5.01
CA ARG A 726 38.92 10.49 5.22
C ARG A 726 39.64 10.92 6.49
N VAL A 727 39.56 10.12 7.55
CA VAL A 727 40.12 10.43 8.85
C VAL A 727 41.12 9.32 9.19
N HIS A 728 42.40 9.54 8.87
CA HIS A 728 43.48 8.65 9.28
C HIS A 728 43.61 8.67 10.81
N ASN A 729 42.76 7.91 11.49
CA ASN A 729 42.74 7.78 12.94
C ASN A 729 43.34 6.42 13.34
N PRO A 730 44.50 6.38 14.01
CA PRO A 730 45.18 5.13 14.36
C PRO A 730 44.49 4.32 15.48
N ASP A 731 43.47 4.87 16.15
CA ASP A 731 42.80 4.28 17.33
C ASP A 731 41.58 3.36 16.99
N LEU A 732 41.40 2.96 15.74
CA LEU A 732 40.30 2.07 15.33
C LEU A 732 40.72 0.60 15.40
N SER A 733 39.82 -0.27 15.88
CA SER A 733 40.06 -1.73 15.94
C SER A 733 39.89 -2.43 14.59
N ILE A 734 39.24 -1.79 13.61
CA ILE A 734 38.92 -2.36 12.30
C ILE A 734 39.77 -1.72 11.21
N THR A 735 40.33 -2.53 10.32
CA THR A 735 41.14 -2.08 9.18
C THR A 735 40.33 -2.01 7.88
N GLU A 736 40.78 -1.18 6.93
CA GLU A 736 40.19 -1.10 5.59
C GLU A 736 40.27 -2.44 4.84
N GLU A 737 41.39 -3.16 4.97
CA GLU A 737 41.62 -4.46 4.33
C GLU A 737 40.61 -5.51 4.81
N GLN A 738 40.31 -5.52 6.12
CA GLN A 738 39.29 -6.40 6.69
C GLN A 738 37.92 -6.14 6.07
N ILE A 739 37.45 -4.89 6.05
CA ILE A 739 36.14 -4.52 5.48
C ILE A 739 36.07 -4.87 3.99
N SER A 740 37.14 -4.59 3.24
CA SER A 740 37.23 -4.89 1.81
C SER A 740 37.13 -6.39 1.54
N SER A 741 37.84 -7.21 2.32
CA SER A 741 37.79 -8.68 2.19
C SER A 741 36.39 -9.24 2.47
N GLU A 742 35.72 -8.76 3.51
CA GLU A 742 34.37 -9.19 3.90
C GLU A 742 33.31 -8.75 2.87
N MET A 743 33.44 -7.52 2.35
CA MET A 743 32.58 -7.01 1.27
C MET A 743 32.76 -7.83 -0.01
N HIS A 744 33.99 -8.15 -0.41
CA HIS A 744 34.26 -8.96 -1.60
C HIS A 744 33.74 -10.40 -1.46
N ALA A 745 33.90 -11.02 -0.30
CA ALA A 745 33.35 -12.35 -0.02
C ALA A 745 31.82 -12.36 -0.13
N TRP A 746 31.15 -11.32 0.37
CA TRP A 746 29.70 -11.17 0.22
C TRP A 746 29.26 -11.05 -1.24
N VAL A 747 29.89 -10.19 -2.05
CA VAL A 747 29.52 -9.99 -3.46
C VAL A 747 29.68 -11.29 -4.25
N LYS A 748 30.81 -11.99 -4.07
CA LYS A 748 31.09 -13.26 -4.76
C LYS A 748 30.10 -14.37 -4.41
N SER A 749 29.56 -14.40 -3.18
CA SER A 749 28.58 -15.40 -2.75
C SER A 749 27.24 -15.35 -3.53
N LYS A 750 26.96 -14.25 -4.21
CA LYS A 750 25.72 -14.04 -4.97
C LYS A 750 25.79 -14.55 -6.42
N ASP A 751 26.99 -14.84 -6.91
CA ASP A 751 27.19 -15.36 -8.26
C ASP A 751 26.92 -16.87 -8.30
N ALA A 752 26.06 -17.31 -9.22
CA ALA A 752 25.56 -18.69 -9.31
C ALA A 752 26.64 -19.76 -9.62
N ASN A 753 27.89 -19.37 -9.86
CA ASN A 753 29.00 -20.24 -10.29
C ASN A 753 30.07 -20.49 -9.22
N TYR A 754 29.79 -20.20 -7.94
CA TYR A 754 30.82 -20.26 -6.89
C TYR A 754 31.11 -21.70 -6.40
N ILE A 755 32.35 -22.18 -6.56
CA ILE A 755 32.81 -23.52 -6.14
C ILE A 755 33.87 -23.43 -5.02
N ASP A 756 33.51 -24.03 -3.88
CA ASP A 756 34.23 -24.65 -2.75
C ASP A 756 35.50 -24.07 -2.07
N SER A 757 36.48 -23.43 -2.70
CA SER A 757 37.77 -23.14 -2.00
C SER A 757 37.77 -21.90 -1.11
N ASP A 758 37.01 -20.85 -1.45
CA ASP A 758 36.86 -19.60 -0.67
C ASP A 758 35.63 -19.64 0.27
N CYS A 759 35.09 -20.83 0.50
CA CYS A 759 33.88 -21.05 1.31
C CYS A 759 34.11 -20.80 2.82
N SER A 760 35.37 -20.76 3.28
CA SER A 760 35.70 -20.50 4.69
C SER A 760 35.34 -19.09 5.13
N PHE A 761 35.74 -18.06 4.40
CA PHE A 761 35.44 -16.65 4.73
C PHE A 761 33.95 -16.34 4.66
N PHE A 762 33.24 -16.89 3.67
CA PHE A 762 31.78 -16.75 3.62
C PHE A 762 31.11 -17.48 4.78
N LYS A 763 31.57 -18.69 5.14
CA LYS A 763 31.10 -19.40 6.35
C LYS A 763 31.39 -18.59 7.61
N GLU A 764 32.54 -17.93 7.72
CA GLU A 764 32.88 -17.04 8.84
C GLU A 764 31.95 -15.83 8.91
N ILE A 765 31.63 -15.18 7.78
CA ILE A 765 30.65 -14.08 7.74
C ILE A 765 29.27 -14.58 8.16
N MET A 766 28.86 -15.75 7.68
CA MET A 766 27.58 -16.35 8.01
C MET A 766 27.53 -16.79 9.48
N ILE A 767 28.61 -17.30 10.05
CA ILE A 767 28.73 -17.59 11.48
C ILE A 767 28.62 -16.28 12.28
N LYS A 768 29.41 -15.25 11.96
CA LYS A 768 29.34 -13.93 12.60
C LYS A 768 27.93 -13.29 12.51
N ALA A 769 27.17 -13.55 11.45
CA ALA A 769 25.86 -12.94 11.22
C ALA A 769 24.65 -13.79 11.65
N LEU A 770 24.76 -15.12 11.77
CA LEU A 770 23.63 -16.05 11.94
C LEU A 770 23.75 -16.98 13.16
N GLU A 771 24.70 -16.74 14.07
CA GLU A 771 24.83 -17.53 15.32
C GLU A 771 23.53 -17.57 16.15
N ASP A 772 22.70 -16.52 16.07
CA ASP A 772 21.42 -16.41 16.77
C ASP A 772 20.21 -16.33 15.82
N PRO A 773 19.03 -16.87 16.21
CA PRO A 773 17.81 -16.80 15.40
C PRO A 773 17.49 -15.36 14.99
N PRO A 774 17.03 -15.10 13.76
CA PRO A 774 16.82 -13.73 13.28
C PRO A 774 15.82 -12.99 14.18
N PHE A 775 16.25 -11.86 14.73
CA PHE A 775 15.36 -10.93 15.44
C PHE A 775 14.65 -10.05 14.41
N GLY A 776 13.36 -10.30 14.19
CA GLY A 776 12.49 -9.39 13.44
C GLY A 776 12.22 -9.75 11.97
N ASP A 777 12.09 -8.70 11.15
CA ASP A 777 11.45 -8.69 9.83
C ASP A 777 12.48 -9.08 8.74
N VAL A 778 12.47 -10.33 8.26
CA VAL A 778 13.44 -10.88 7.29
C VAL A 778 13.02 -10.60 5.82
N GLY A 779 13.92 -10.00 5.06
CA GLY A 779 13.81 -9.80 3.63
C GLY A 779 13.49 -8.36 3.23
N VAL A 780 13.75 -8.06 1.96
CA VAL A 780 13.75 -6.70 1.39
C VAL A 780 12.43 -5.97 1.64
N THR A 781 12.47 -4.79 2.29
CA THR A 781 11.28 -3.94 2.49
C THR A 781 10.77 -3.44 1.14
N VAL A 782 9.47 -3.58 0.89
CA VAL A 782 8.83 -3.11 -0.36
C VAL A 782 7.52 -2.42 -0.03
N VAL A 783 7.54 -1.08 -0.09
CA VAL A 783 6.39 -0.24 0.25
C VAL A 783 5.35 -0.22 -0.86
N SER A 784 4.09 -0.01 -0.47
CA SER A 784 2.99 0.24 -1.41
C SER A 784 3.37 1.34 -2.42
N GLY A 785 3.28 1.00 -3.71
CA GLY A 785 3.57 1.94 -4.79
C GLY A 785 5.04 2.04 -5.21
N SER A 786 5.96 1.26 -4.61
CA SER A 786 7.39 1.20 -4.98
C SER A 786 7.66 0.91 -6.46
N ASN A 787 6.73 0.25 -7.14
CA ASN A 787 6.89 -0.17 -8.53
C ASN A 787 6.02 0.63 -9.50
N LEU A 788 5.34 1.66 -9.03
CA LEU A 788 4.59 2.53 -9.91
C LEU A 788 5.57 3.25 -10.84
N PRO A 789 5.32 3.24 -12.16
CA PRO A 789 6.16 3.94 -13.11
C PRO A 789 6.12 5.45 -12.80
N ARG A 790 7.30 6.06 -12.66
CA ARG A 790 7.46 7.52 -12.78
C ARG A 790 7.89 7.81 -14.21
N HIS A 791 7.24 8.78 -14.85
CA HIS A 791 7.49 9.09 -16.26
C HIS A 791 8.65 10.08 -16.47
N SER A 792 9.25 10.55 -15.37
CA SER A 792 10.39 11.47 -15.36
C SER A 792 11.52 10.90 -14.48
N ASP A 793 12.63 10.51 -15.11
CA ASP A 793 13.87 10.04 -14.50
C ASP A 793 14.63 11.18 -13.78
N HIS A 794 14.00 11.93 -12.86
CA HIS A 794 14.71 13.02 -12.17
C HIS A 794 15.63 12.53 -11.03
N HIS A 795 15.27 11.44 -10.35
CA HIS A 795 15.97 11.02 -9.13
C HIS A 795 16.67 9.66 -9.30
N ARG A 796 18.00 9.66 -9.11
CA ARG A 796 18.82 8.45 -9.03
C ARG A 796 19.16 8.18 -7.57
N CYS A 797 19.04 6.92 -7.17
CA CYS A 797 19.35 6.48 -5.82
C CYS A 797 20.84 6.73 -5.53
N PHE A 798 21.13 7.54 -4.52
CA PHE A 798 22.48 7.85 -4.06
C PHE A 798 23.30 6.58 -3.73
N LEU A 799 22.65 5.55 -3.17
CA LEU A 799 23.31 4.31 -2.76
C LEU A 799 23.69 3.39 -3.94
N ARG A 800 22.90 3.39 -5.03
CA ARG A 800 23.04 2.42 -6.13
C ARG A 800 23.30 3.03 -7.51
N GLY A 801 23.08 4.33 -7.69
CA GLY A 801 23.11 5.02 -8.97
C GLY A 801 21.95 4.69 -9.93
N THR A 802 21.02 3.82 -9.53
CA THR A 802 19.85 3.41 -10.33
C THR A 802 18.72 4.42 -10.26
N ALA A 803 17.92 4.55 -11.35
CA ALA A 803 16.70 5.35 -11.33
C ALA A 803 15.70 4.84 -10.26
N ILE A 804 15.12 5.75 -9.47
CA ILE A 804 14.18 5.41 -8.42
C ILE A 804 12.78 5.20 -9.03
N ARG A 805 12.13 4.08 -8.68
CA ARG A 805 10.70 3.84 -8.94
C ARG A 805 9.91 4.00 -7.64
N GLY A 806 8.68 4.50 -7.74
CA GLY A 806 7.83 4.72 -6.56
C GLY A 806 8.28 5.90 -5.68
N PRO A 807 7.97 5.92 -4.37
CA PRO A 807 8.27 7.05 -3.48
C PRO A 807 9.77 7.28 -3.29
N VAL A 808 10.15 8.57 -3.28
CA VAL A 808 11.52 9.05 -3.09
C VAL A 808 11.65 9.60 -1.68
N TYR A 809 12.80 9.37 -1.05
CA TYR A 809 13.18 9.99 0.22
C TYR A 809 14.37 10.91 -0.02
N PHE A 810 14.24 12.18 0.38
CA PHE A 810 15.31 13.16 0.32
C PHE A 810 16.19 13.05 1.55
N LEU A 811 17.51 13.07 1.35
CA LEU A 811 18.47 13.09 2.43
C LEU A 811 18.58 14.50 3.02
N ASP A 812 19.40 14.62 4.06
CA ASP A 812 19.64 15.82 4.86
C ASP A 812 20.18 17.02 4.07
N ASP A 813 20.75 16.82 2.88
CA ASP A 813 21.15 17.91 1.97
C ASP A 813 19.99 18.43 1.09
N LEU A 814 18.81 17.84 1.21
CA LEU A 814 17.60 18.08 0.40
C LEU A 814 17.82 17.94 -1.12
N LYS A 815 18.91 17.28 -1.54
CA LYS A 815 19.31 17.12 -2.94
C LYS A 815 19.55 15.67 -3.30
N SER A 816 20.30 14.97 -2.46
CA SER A 816 20.58 13.56 -2.63
C SER A 816 19.35 12.75 -2.28
N THR A 817 19.01 11.78 -3.13
CA THR A 817 17.77 11.02 -3.03
C THR A 817 18.03 9.53 -2.94
N VAL A 818 17.20 8.84 -2.19
CA VAL A 818 17.23 7.38 -2.04
C VAL A 818 15.81 6.86 -2.23
N SER A 819 15.65 5.61 -2.68
CA SER A 819 14.30 5.02 -2.73
C SER A 819 13.77 4.84 -1.31
N LEU A 820 12.47 5.03 -1.07
CA LEU A 820 11.90 4.85 0.28
C LEU A 820 12.19 3.46 0.85
N ASN A 821 12.18 2.42 0.01
CA ASN A 821 12.53 1.06 0.39
C ASN A 821 13.95 0.98 0.97
N ASP A 822 14.91 1.60 0.28
CA ASP A 822 16.31 1.59 0.69
C ASP A 822 16.53 2.43 1.94
N ALA A 823 15.85 3.57 2.06
CA ALA A 823 15.88 4.42 3.25
C ALA A 823 15.34 3.68 4.48
N LEU A 824 14.19 3.00 4.37
CA LEU A 824 13.62 2.17 5.45
C LEU A 824 14.54 1.03 5.86
N MET A 825 15.10 0.29 4.90
CA MET A 825 16.05 -0.77 5.21
C MET A 825 17.30 -0.22 5.90
N TRP A 826 17.80 0.93 5.45
CA TRP A 826 18.96 1.59 6.04
C TRP A 826 18.67 2.02 7.48
N ALA A 827 17.57 2.73 7.72
CA ALA A 827 17.20 3.23 9.05
C ALA A 827 16.98 2.11 10.09
N LYS A 828 16.55 0.92 9.66
CA LYS A 828 16.40 -0.26 10.55
C LYS A 828 17.73 -0.80 11.07
N VAL A 829 18.84 -0.57 10.37
CA VAL A 829 20.17 -1.15 10.69
C VAL A 829 21.25 -0.11 10.94
N ASN A 830 21.02 1.15 10.56
CA ASN A 830 21.94 2.26 10.76
C ASN A 830 21.15 3.58 10.87
N ARG A 831 21.30 4.26 12.00
CA ARG A 831 20.56 5.48 12.32
C ARG A 831 21.16 6.74 11.66
N PHE A 832 22.41 6.69 11.21
CA PHE A 832 23.07 7.84 10.59
C PHE A 832 22.81 7.93 9.08
N SER A 833 22.75 9.15 8.58
CA SER A 833 22.62 9.44 7.15
C SER A 833 23.79 8.87 6.33
N PRO A 834 23.52 8.31 5.13
CA PRO A 834 24.57 7.85 4.22
C PRO A 834 25.49 8.98 3.71
N LEU A 835 25.11 10.26 3.88
CA LEU A 835 25.96 11.41 3.53
C LEU A 835 27.12 11.65 4.49
N LYS A 836 27.15 10.96 5.65
CA LYS A 836 28.20 11.05 6.69
C LYS A 836 28.26 12.42 7.39
N THR A 837 27.19 13.17 7.34
CA THR A 837 27.02 14.48 8.01
C THR A 837 26.81 14.38 9.51
N GLY A 838 26.52 13.19 10.05
CA GLY A 838 26.15 13.01 11.45
C GLY A 838 24.65 13.21 11.70
N ALA A 839 23.89 13.59 10.67
CA ALA A 839 22.44 13.66 10.75
C ALA A 839 21.82 12.26 10.90
N VAL A 840 20.69 12.18 11.60
CA VAL A 840 19.89 10.96 11.76
C VAL A 840 18.94 10.82 10.58
N ILE A 841 18.78 9.60 10.06
CA ILE A 841 17.79 9.28 9.03
C ILE A 841 16.53 8.68 9.68
N ASN A 842 15.36 9.24 9.39
CA ASN A 842 14.07 8.73 9.87
C ASN A 842 13.03 8.72 8.74
N PRO A 843 12.95 7.62 7.97
CA PRO A 843 12.05 7.50 6.83
C PRO A 843 10.71 6.84 7.17
N PHE A 844 10.40 6.60 8.45
CA PHE A 844 9.29 5.76 8.89
C PHE A 844 7.94 6.37 8.65
#